data_AF-A0AAW5U863-F1
#
_entry.id   AF-A0AAW5U863-F1
#
_cell.length_a   1.000
_cell.length_b   1.000
_cell.length_c   1.000
_cell.angle_alpha   90.00
_cell.angle_beta   90.00
_cell.angle_gamma   90.00
#
_symmetry.space_group_name_H-M   'P 1'
#
loop_
_entity.id
_entity.type
_entity.pdbx_description
1 polymer ?
#
loop_
_entity_poly.entity_id
_entity_poly.type
_entity_poly.pdbx_seq_one_letter_code
_entity_poly.pdbx_strand_id
1 'polypeptide(L)'
;MESIVITFFSYLGVGGVVLIIAMKYYNNIRNFLTDIMSFIAATFGWFKSSTTKLSIETNGTTSIKELNRIVPELNLPEFSVKWVKSDNQGKVRLEPGKAIVLLKYDQDNTQNIINTTSIYIQNTLLLNSKPYLDRGIIKAIDFAVIREFLRKTPQKNYIVTQYINTCNEDIDRYEDAFNKVSKVEDEGLFTRVLLREYAIWGNKLVGRVRNSNLVDESRNFLTFVYNIASRDFDELTPLAFNSVTLKVAVLLVARLETYAEQGVKPYLRRIREGFAHGINTFYLLARNEKIEILERVYSELISTGNYNLLNGPEVYKDFLGRDNICYCIEVKSDADMAKSYADINNSIKEESSIECSITSVYTDNIIGDYNGLQIIINRKEITDNVQLRLKSYYTPGMTLEVIPLRIIDGGKVYASVLNTSSNPNLLFNSNFSVGARVLCVVQAADDQFITLLVKDTNQRCIAYRRNLTYSRFAFLHELFPIGYEADFYIKEIDYINNCLELKYVDLINPWENIGFHVDDEINIQILAKTETCIETELSNGLFAILPNSEISWFNDIVEVKKTFKRNDWIKVRIKKIDSQQKIIILTYKDKTSPYISFYEGLPDDKNAICEIELINSYGVVGLIDSKYKVFIPSSETYIGKNNYKTHIGKSYTVNIKEIDKRGTSLIGTFKPFIIPPLAEFNKEFKEGQILSRLKMIKVADEGVYFLIRSKRKKSVEALLLKSEISNDYFVQDLDLFFDGSYSCPIVLKKIDLNKNVVYLSLKALTALNESRIETINFGDVLKGRVLAKHFNSYAVLLENIWVEVSIKSSRDLNVGDTIEILKESSSSFVEVD
;
A
#
# COMPACT_ATOMS: atom_id res chain seq x y z
N MET A 1 0.31 -55.47 -50.71
CA MET A 1 -0.44 -56.43 -51.56
C MET A 1 -0.14 -56.27 -53.04
N GLU A 2 -0.11 -55.04 -53.59
CA GLU A 2 0.16 -54.82 -55.03
C GLU A 2 1.49 -55.41 -55.52
N SER A 3 2.58 -55.32 -54.76
CA SER A 3 3.88 -55.90 -55.16
C SER A 3 3.85 -57.43 -55.28
N ILE A 4 3.11 -58.11 -54.40
CA ILE A 4 2.96 -59.57 -54.41
C ILE A 4 2.12 -60.02 -55.60
N VAL A 5 1.04 -59.28 -55.90
CA VAL A 5 0.18 -59.55 -57.06
C VAL A 5 0.94 -59.34 -58.37
N ILE A 6 1.70 -58.25 -58.51
CA ILE A 6 2.51 -57.98 -59.71
C ILE A 6 3.60 -59.03 -59.89
N THR A 7 4.22 -59.49 -58.79
CA THR A 7 5.25 -60.54 -58.84
C THR A 7 4.65 -61.91 -59.16
N PHE A 8 3.45 -62.22 -58.66
CA PHE A 8 2.77 -63.48 -58.97
C PHE A 8 2.34 -63.54 -60.45
N PHE A 9 1.80 -62.44 -60.99
CA PHE A 9 1.38 -62.38 -62.38
C PHE A 9 2.53 -62.22 -63.37
N SER A 10 3.70 -61.67 -63.00
CA SER A 10 4.86 -61.60 -63.92
C SER A 10 5.44 -62.99 -64.26
N TYR A 11 5.26 -64.00 -63.42
CA TYR A 11 5.63 -65.39 -63.70
C TYR A 11 4.75 -66.07 -64.78
N LEU A 12 3.58 -65.52 -65.12
CA LEU A 12 2.68 -66.03 -66.16
C LEU A 12 3.03 -65.51 -67.57
N GLY A 13 4.19 -64.83 -67.73
CA GLY A 13 4.66 -64.32 -69.01
C GLY A 13 3.69 -63.32 -69.65
N VAL A 14 3.53 -63.38 -70.97
CA VAL A 14 2.65 -62.47 -71.74
C VAL A 14 1.21 -62.48 -71.23
N GLY A 15 0.69 -63.64 -70.82
CA GLY A 15 -0.66 -63.78 -70.26
C GLY A 15 -0.83 -63.05 -68.92
N GLY A 16 0.23 -63.05 -68.10
CA GLY A 16 0.29 -62.32 -66.84
C GLY A 16 0.33 -60.80 -67.02
N VAL A 17 1.10 -60.31 -67.98
CA VAL A 17 1.14 -58.89 -68.36
C VAL A 17 -0.22 -58.44 -68.89
N VAL A 18 -0.89 -59.25 -69.73
CA VAL A 18 -2.26 -58.97 -70.22
C VAL A 18 -3.25 -58.93 -69.07
N LEU A 19 -3.15 -59.83 -68.07
CA LEU A 19 -4.00 -59.82 -66.88
C LEU A 19 -3.76 -58.62 -65.97
N ILE A 20 -2.51 -58.20 -65.76
CA ILE A 20 -2.17 -56.99 -65.01
C ILE A 20 -2.70 -55.75 -65.73
N ILE A 21 -2.52 -55.65 -67.06
CA ILE A 21 -3.07 -54.57 -67.88
C ILE A 21 -4.60 -54.62 -67.82
N ALA A 22 -5.22 -55.80 -67.89
CA ALA A 22 -6.66 -55.95 -67.84
C ALA A 22 -7.27 -55.60 -66.48
N MET A 23 -6.57 -55.86 -65.38
CA MET A 23 -6.99 -55.43 -64.05
C MET A 23 -6.78 -53.91 -63.87
N LYS A 24 -5.64 -53.36 -64.32
CA LYS A 24 -5.32 -51.93 -64.20
C LYS A 24 -6.22 -51.05 -65.08
N TYR A 25 -6.63 -51.57 -66.24
CA TYR A 25 -7.55 -50.94 -67.17
C TYR A 25 -8.94 -51.59 -67.16
N TYR A 26 -9.33 -52.26 -66.08
CA TYR A 26 -10.60 -52.99 -65.99
C TYR A 26 -11.82 -52.13 -66.33
N ASN A 27 -11.84 -50.87 -65.88
CA ASN A 27 -12.87 -49.91 -66.25
C ASN A 27 -12.83 -49.55 -67.75
N ASN A 28 -11.65 -49.42 -68.35
CA ASN A 28 -11.51 -49.12 -69.79
C ASN A 28 -11.87 -50.34 -70.66
N ILE A 29 -11.56 -51.57 -70.23
CA ILE A 29 -11.97 -52.80 -70.91
C ILE A 29 -13.48 -53.00 -70.78
N ARG A 30 -14.06 -52.69 -69.61
CA ARG A 30 -15.52 -52.66 -69.41
C ARG A 30 -16.19 -51.61 -70.29
N ASN A 31 -15.57 -50.43 -70.44
CA ASN A 31 -16.01 -49.38 -71.35
C ASN A 31 -15.93 -49.83 -72.83
N PHE A 32 -14.85 -50.51 -73.21
CA PHE A 32 -14.68 -51.10 -74.54
C PHE A 32 -15.67 -52.25 -74.80
N LEU A 33 -15.96 -53.08 -73.78
CA LEU A 33 -17.01 -54.10 -73.82
C LEU A 33 -18.40 -53.47 -73.91
N THR A 34 -18.67 -52.33 -73.26
CA THR A 34 -19.91 -51.57 -73.49
C THR A 34 -19.99 -51.09 -74.92
N ASP A 35 -18.90 -50.62 -75.53
CA ASP A 35 -18.88 -50.14 -76.92
C ASP A 35 -19.12 -51.29 -77.91
N ILE A 36 -18.48 -52.44 -77.69
CA ILE A 36 -18.74 -53.67 -78.45
C ILE A 36 -20.18 -54.16 -78.26
N MET A 37 -20.67 -54.22 -77.02
CA MET A 37 -22.02 -54.68 -76.72
C MET A 37 -23.09 -53.71 -77.22
N SER A 38 -22.81 -52.41 -77.27
CA SER A 38 -23.71 -51.41 -77.86
C SER A 38 -23.70 -51.45 -79.40
N PHE A 39 -22.56 -51.77 -80.03
CA PHE A 39 -22.48 -52.11 -81.45
C PHE A 39 -23.24 -53.39 -81.81
N ILE A 40 -23.14 -54.44 -80.98
CA ILE A 40 -23.89 -55.70 -81.12
C ILE A 40 -25.38 -55.51 -80.82
N ALA A 41 -25.75 -54.65 -79.87
CA ALA A 41 -27.15 -54.33 -79.56
C ALA A 41 -27.82 -53.45 -80.63
N ALA A 42 -27.04 -52.60 -81.33
CA ALA A 42 -27.52 -51.86 -82.49
C ALA A 42 -27.84 -52.77 -83.69
N THR A 43 -27.19 -53.94 -83.77
CA THR A 43 -27.41 -54.95 -84.81
C THR A 43 -28.43 -56.02 -84.41
N PHE A 44 -28.56 -56.34 -83.12
CA PHE A 44 -29.55 -57.30 -82.58
C PHE A 44 -30.29 -56.73 -81.37
N GLY A 45 -31.58 -56.37 -81.54
CA GLY A 45 -32.40 -55.66 -80.55
C GLY A 45 -32.63 -56.36 -79.20
N TRP A 46 -32.32 -57.65 -79.07
CA TRP A 46 -32.49 -58.39 -77.80
C TRP A 46 -31.43 -58.06 -76.74
N PHE A 47 -30.30 -57.42 -77.11
CA PHE A 47 -29.23 -57.05 -76.17
C PHE A 47 -29.39 -55.66 -75.51
N LYS A 48 -30.40 -54.87 -75.89
CA LYS A 48 -30.63 -53.50 -75.39
C LYS A 48 -30.78 -53.42 -73.86
N SER A 49 -31.37 -54.44 -73.23
CA SER A 49 -31.52 -54.49 -71.78
C SER A 49 -30.20 -54.73 -71.03
N SER A 50 -29.26 -55.43 -71.68
CA SER A 50 -27.93 -55.73 -71.10
C SER A 50 -27.02 -54.51 -71.16
N THR A 51 -27.04 -53.77 -72.27
CA THR A 51 -26.26 -52.54 -72.43
C THR A 51 -26.75 -51.42 -71.51
N THR A 52 -28.06 -51.24 -71.37
CA THR A 52 -28.65 -50.31 -70.40
C THR A 52 -28.25 -50.66 -68.97
N LYS A 53 -28.31 -51.94 -68.60
CA LYS A 53 -27.85 -52.43 -67.29
C LYS A 53 -26.37 -52.08 -67.05
N LEU A 54 -25.49 -52.39 -68.01
CA LEU A 54 -24.05 -52.18 -67.86
C LEU A 54 -23.70 -50.69 -67.73
N SER A 55 -24.37 -49.82 -68.48
CA SER A 55 -24.23 -48.36 -68.38
C SER A 55 -24.66 -47.81 -67.01
N ILE A 56 -25.84 -48.23 -66.53
CA ILE A 56 -26.35 -47.85 -65.21
C ILE A 56 -25.38 -48.30 -64.10
N GLU A 57 -24.97 -49.57 -64.10
CA GLU A 57 -24.05 -50.11 -63.11
C GLU A 57 -22.70 -49.39 -63.13
N THR A 58 -22.16 -49.05 -64.30
CA THR A 58 -20.85 -48.38 -64.44
C THR A 58 -20.90 -46.95 -63.89
N ASN A 59 -21.91 -46.17 -64.29
CA ASN A 59 -22.09 -44.80 -63.80
C ASN A 59 -22.38 -44.78 -62.30
N GLY A 60 -23.31 -45.63 -61.84
CA GLY A 60 -23.67 -45.70 -60.42
C GLY A 60 -22.49 -46.15 -59.55
N THR A 61 -21.73 -47.17 -59.96
CA THR A 61 -20.53 -47.62 -59.22
C THR A 61 -19.48 -46.52 -59.11
N THR A 62 -19.29 -45.74 -60.17
CA THR A 62 -18.35 -44.60 -60.16
C THR A 62 -18.79 -43.54 -59.17
N SER A 63 -20.07 -43.13 -59.21
CA SER A 63 -20.64 -42.17 -58.28
C SER A 63 -20.59 -42.65 -56.82
N ILE A 64 -20.83 -43.94 -56.58
CA ILE A 64 -20.75 -44.55 -55.24
C ILE A 64 -19.32 -44.52 -54.72
N LYS A 65 -18.34 -44.93 -55.54
CA LYS A 65 -16.92 -44.90 -55.15
C LYS A 65 -16.46 -43.50 -54.78
N GLU A 66 -16.87 -42.50 -55.56
CA GLU A 66 -16.54 -41.11 -55.28
C GLU A 66 -17.23 -40.60 -54.00
N LEU A 67 -18.51 -40.90 -53.81
CA LEU A 67 -19.25 -40.49 -52.62
C LEU A 67 -18.71 -41.17 -51.35
N ASN A 68 -18.42 -42.48 -51.38
CA ASN A 68 -17.78 -43.19 -50.26
C ASN A 68 -16.34 -42.71 -50.01
N ARG A 69 -15.63 -42.19 -51.02
CA ARG A 69 -14.31 -41.57 -50.83
C ARG A 69 -14.42 -40.24 -50.08
N ILE A 70 -15.47 -39.47 -50.35
CA ILE A 70 -15.72 -38.16 -49.71
C ILE A 70 -16.32 -38.33 -48.31
N VAL A 71 -17.26 -39.28 -48.16
CA VAL A 71 -18.00 -39.60 -46.93
C VAL A 71 -17.95 -41.11 -46.67
N PRO A 72 -16.83 -41.63 -46.14
CA PRO A 72 -16.64 -43.06 -45.92
C PRO A 72 -17.65 -43.67 -44.93
N GLU A 73 -18.21 -42.87 -44.03
CA GLU A 73 -19.16 -43.30 -43.00
C GLU A 73 -20.52 -43.73 -43.56
N LEU A 74 -20.82 -43.39 -44.83
CA LEU A 74 -22.02 -43.89 -45.53
C LEU A 74 -21.92 -45.38 -45.83
N ASN A 75 -20.72 -45.87 -46.12
CA ASN A 75 -20.44 -47.27 -46.48
C ASN A 75 -21.45 -47.84 -47.51
N LEU A 76 -21.69 -47.11 -48.61
CA LEU A 76 -22.67 -47.51 -49.61
C LEU A 76 -22.26 -48.83 -50.30
N PRO A 77 -23.17 -49.80 -50.45
CA PRO A 77 -22.87 -51.10 -51.05
C PRO A 77 -22.59 -51.01 -52.55
N GLU A 78 -22.03 -52.07 -53.14
CA GLU A 78 -21.90 -52.16 -54.59
C GLU A 78 -23.27 -52.19 -55.28
N PHE A 79 -23.38 -51.46 -56.39
CA PHE A 79 -24.63 -51.32 -57.11
C PHE A 79 -24.76 -52.32 -58.26
N SER A 80 -25.86 -53.08 -58.26
CA SER A 80 -26.20 -53.98 -59.36
C SER A 80 -27.68 -53.95 -59.71
N VAL A 81 -28.01 -54.23 -60.98
CA VAL A 81 -29.37 -54.21 -61.51
C VAL A 81 -29.78 -55.60 -61.97
N LYS A 82 -31.00 -56.01 -61.63
CA LYS A 82 -31.62 -57.24 -62.13
C LYS A 82 -33.02 -56.95 -62.66
N TRP A 83 -33.21 -57.23 -63.95
CA TRP A 83 -34.51 -57.12 -64.60
C TRP A 83 -35.45 -58.23 -64.10
N VAL A 84 -36.65 -57.87 -63.63
CA VAL A 84 -37.66 -58.79 -63.09
C VAL A 84 -39.02 -58.63 -63.75
N LYS A 85 -39.88 -59.66 -63.62
CA LYS A 85 -41.31 -59.58 -63.96
C LYS A 85 -42.07 -58.82 -62.87
N SER A 86 -43.27 -58.32 -63.20
CA SER A 86 -44.08 -57.34 -62.44
C SER A 86 -44.12 -57.52 -60.92
N ASP A 87 -44.16 -58.76 -60.45
CA ASP A 87 -44.51 -59.09 -59.06
C ASP A 87 -43.42 -58.71 -58.03
N ASN A 88 -42.19 -58.43 -58.51
CA ASN A 88 -41.03 -58.04 -57.69
C ASN A 88 -40.46 -56.66 -58.04
N GLN A 89 -41.22 -55.83 -58.78
CA GLN A 89 -40.79 -54.49 -59.20
C GLN A 89 -40.60 -53.54 -58.00
N GLY A 90 -39.54 -52.73 -58.03
CA GLY A 90 -39.32 -51.62 -57.09
C GLY A 90 -38.66 -52.02 -55.77
N LYS A 91 -38.18 -53.26 -55.63
CA LYS A 91 -37.53 -53.77 -54.41
C LYS A 91 -36.01 -53.75 -54.55
N VAL A 92 -35.31 -53.50 -53.44
CA VAL A 92 -33.86 -53.69 -53.31
C VAL A 92 -33.60 -54.95 -52.50
N ARG A 93 -32.78 -55.85 -53.03
CA ARG A 93 -32.23 -56.99 -52.29
C ARG A 93 -30.83 -56.63 -51.81
N LEU A 94 -30.66 -56.52 -50.50
CA LEU A 94 -29.37 -56.27 -49.86
C LEU A 94 -28.65 -57.60 -49.59
N GLU A 95 -27.48 -57.76 -50.15
CA GLU A 95 -26.51 -58.83 -49.89
C GLU A 95 -25.27 -58.21 -49.20
N PRO A 96 -24.44 -58.99 -48.50
CA PRO A 96 -23.23 -58.47 -47.88
C PRO A 96 -22.36 -57.70 -48.88
N GLY A 97 -22.23 -56.38 -48.69
CA GLY A 97 -21.47 -55.49 -49.56
C GLY A 97 -22.10 -55.15 -50.92
N LYS A 98 -23.33 -55.60 -51.22
CA LYS A 98 -23.96 -55.43 -52.54
C LYS A 98 -25.47 -55.18 -52.45
N ALA A 99 -25.98 -54.20 -53.18
CA ALA A 99 -27.40 -53.93 -53.32
C ALA A 99 -27.86 -54.19 -54.76
N ILE A 100 -28.84 -55.09 -54.89
CA ILE A 100 -29.40 -55.50 -56.17
C ILE A 100 -30.77 -54.85 -56.33
N VAL A 101 -30.89 -53.90 -57.27
CA VAL A 101 -32.15 -53.25 -57.61
C VAL A 101 -32.95 -54.14 -58.57
N LEU A 102 -34.17 -54.49 -58.16
CA LEU A 102 -35.10 -55.29 -58.95
C LEU A 102 -36.08 -54.36 -59.68
N LEU A 103 -35.90 -54.19 -60.99
CA LEU A 103 -36.72 -53.31 -61.81
C LEU A 103 -37.38 -54.06 -62.97
N LYS A 104 -38.61 -53.68 -63.33
CA LYS A 104 -39.19 -54.01 -64.63
C LYS A 104 -38.50 -53.15 -65.68
N TYR A 105 -38.02 -53.77 -66.76
CA TYR A 105 -37.39 -53.04 -67.86
C TYR A 105 -38.41 -52.18 -68.61
N ASP A 106 -38.12 -50.88 -68.71
CA ASP A 106 -38.85 -49.92 -69.55
C ASP A 106 -38.20 -49.81 -70.94
N GLN A 107 -38.97 -49.49 -71.99
CA GLN A 107 -38.39 -49.19 -73.30
C GLN A 107 -37.65 -47.85 -73.31
N ASP A 108 -38.05 -46.91 -72.45
CA ASP A 108 -37.35 -45.66 -72.20
C ASP A 108 -36.19 -45.89 -71.23
N ASN A 109 -34.97 -45.82 -71.79
CA ASN A 109 -33.74 -45.93 -71.02
C ASN A 109 -33.60 -44.81 -69.96
N THR A 110 -34.19 -43.65 -70.19
CA THR A 110 -34.17 -42.53 -69.24
C THR A 110 -34.91 -42.90 -67.95
N GLN A 111 -36.09 -43.48 -68.07
CA GLN A 111 -36.88 -43.97 -66.93
C GLN A 111 -36.19 -45.12 -66.22
N ASN A 112 -35.55 -46.03 -66.96
CA ASN A 112 -34.72 -47.08 -66.34
C ASN A 112 -33.60 -46.48 -65.48
N ILE A 113 -32.88 -45.45 -65.98
CA ILE A 113 -31.79 -44.80 -65.25
C ILE A 113 -32.32 -44.08 -64.00
N ILE A 114 -33.36 -43.26 -64.14
CA ILE A 114 -33.95 -42.48 -63.04
C ILE A 114 -34.49 -43.41 -61.96
N ASN A 115 -35.34 -44.38 -62.33
CA ASN A 115 -35.97 -45.29 -61.38
C ASN A 115 -34.95 -46.16 -60.66
N THR A 116 -33.98 -46.72 -61.39
CA THR A 116 -32.97 -47.58 -60.77
C THR A 116 -32.09 -46.81 -59.78
N THR A 117 -31.66 -45.60 -60.16
CA THR A 117 -30.84 -44.73 -59.29
C THR A 117 -31.64 -44.29 -58.06
N SER A 118 -32.90 -43.89 -58.27
CA SER A 118 -33.78 -43.43 -57.19
C SER A 118 -34.06 -44.54 -56.17
N ILE A 119 -34.43 -45.74 -56.64
CA ILE A 119 -34.67 -46.89 -55.78
C ILE A 119 -33.41 -47.27 -55.00
N TYR A 120 -32.24 -47.26 -55.66
CA TYR A 120 -30.98 -47.53 -54.98
C TYR A 120 -30.72 -46.54 -53.84
N ILE A 121 -30.73 -45.23 -54.13
CA ILE A 121 -30.41 -44.19 -53.14
C ILE A 121 -31.43 -44.18 -52.00
N GLN A 122 -32.72 -44.25 -52.31
CA GLN A 122 -33.79 -44.23 -51.31
C GLN A 122 -33.67 -45.39 -50.29
N ASN A 123 -33.10 -46.52 -50.69
CA ASN A 123 -32.96 -47.71 -49.83
C ASN A 123 -31.55 -47.90 -49.23
N THR A 124 -30.53 -47.18 -49.70
CA THR A 124 -29.13 -47.40 -49.24
C THR A 124 -28.52 -46.16 -48.58
N LEU A 125 -28.84 -44.96 -49.05
CA LEU A 125 -28.29 -43.72 -48.50
C LEU A 125 -28.84 -43.45 -47.09
N LEU A 126 -27.94 -43.16 -46.15
CA LEU A 126 -28.29 -42.84 -44.75
C LEU A 126 -29.22 -43.88 -44.12
N LEU A 127 -29.02 -45.17 -44.42
CA LEU A 127 -29.89 -46.26 -43.98
C LEU A 127 -30.20 -46.21 -42.48
N ASN A 128 -29.17 -45.94 -41.66
CA ASN A 128 -29.27 -45.90 -40.21
C ASN A 128 -29.83 -44.57 -39.68
N SER A 129 -29.82 -43.50 -40.48
CA SER A 129 -30.24 -42.15 -40.06
C SER A 129 -31.67 -41.83 -40.47
N LYS A 130 -32.13 -42.35 -41.62
CA LYS A 130 -33.48 -42.14 -42.16
C LYS A 130 -34.63 -42.36 -41.15
N PRO A 131 -34.59 -43.35 -40.25
CA PRO A 131 -35.63 -43.51 -39.22
C PRO A 131 -35.79 -42.29 -38.30
N TYR A 132 -34.75 -41.48 -38.14
CA TYR A 132 -34.69 -40.34 -37.21
C TYR A 132 -34.73 -38.98 -37.91
N LEU A 133 -34.59 -38.95 -39.24
CA LEU A 133 -34.66 -37.72 -40.01
C LEU A 133 -36.09 -37.24 -40.21
N ASP A 134 -36.25 -35.92 -40.32
CA ASP A 134 -37.46 -35.31 -40.82
C ASP A 134 -37.74 -35.71 -42.27
N ARG A 135 -39.02 -35.91 -42.61
CA ARG A 135 -39.42 -36.42 -43.93
C ARG A 135 -39.03 -35.49 -45.06
N GLY A 136 -39.09 -34.17 -44.86
CA GLY A 136 -38.65 -33.19 -45.86
C GLY A 136 -37.15 -33.27 -46.09
N ILE A 137 -36.36 -33.47 -45.03
CA ILE A 137 -34.90 -33.61 -45.11
C ILE A 137 -34.52 -34.87 -45.88
N ILE A 138 -35.19 -36.01 -45.62
CA ILE A 138 -34.96 -37.26 -46.36
C ILE A 138 -35.17 -37.02 -47.86
N LYS A 139 -36.28 -36.39 -48.23
CA LYS A 139 -36.63 -36.10 -49.63
C LYS A 139 -35.62 -35.16 -50.29
N ALA A 140 -35.23 -34.09 -49.61
CA ALA A 140 -34.27 -33.12 -50.12
C ALA A 140 -32.86 -33.72 -50.30
N ILE A 141 -32.39 -34.53 -49.34
CA ILE A 141 -31.09 -35.22 -49.43
C ILE A 141 -31.10 -36.27 -50.53
N ASP A 142 -32.13 -37.12 -50.59
CA ASP A 142 -32.26 -38.13 -51.65
C ASP A 142 -32.28 -37.44 -53.02
N PHE A 143 -33.02 -36.32 -53.16
CA PHE A 143 -33.04 -35.52 -54.38
C PHE A 143 -31.68 -34.99 -54.77
N ALA A 144 -30.93 -34.38 -53.84
CA ALA A 144 -29.60 -33.84 -54.12
C ALA A 144 -28.63 -34.92 -54.60
N VAL A 145 -28.59 -36.08 -53.93
CA VAL A 145 -27.70 -37.19 -54.29
C VAL A 145 -28.11 -37.87 -55.59
N ILE A 146 -29.41 -38.12 -55.80
CA ILE A 146 -29.90 -38.70 -57.06
C ILE A 146 -29.58 -37.75 -58.22
N ARG A 147 -29.87 -36.45 -58.07
CA ARG A 147 -29.54 -35.43 -59.07
C ARG A 147 -28.06 -35.45 -59.43
N GLU A 148 -27.17 -35.51 -58.45
CA GLU A 148 -25.72 -35.56 -58.68
C GLU A 148 -25.28 -36.86 -59.38
N PHE A 149 -25.87 -38.01 -59.03
CA PHE A 149 -25.60 -39.28 -59.73
C PHE A 149 -26.05 -39.22 -61.20
N LEU A 150 -27.21 -38.63 -61.46
CA LEU A 150 -27.74 -38.46 -62.81
C LEU A 150 -26.90 -37.47 -63.64
N ARG A 151 -26.31 -36.45 -63.02
CA ARG A 151 -25.41 -35.48 -63.70
C ARG A 151 -24.18 -36.11 -64.35
N LYS A 152 -23.81 -37.33 -63.94
CA LYS A 152 -22.67 -38.10 -64.48
C LYS A 152 -23.03 -38.99 -65.67
N THR A 153 -24.29 -38.98 -66.11
CA THR A 153 -24.71 -39.73 -67.30
C THR A 153 -24.50 -38.94 -68.60
N PRO A 154 -24.31 -39.62 -69.76
CA PRO A 154 -24.05 -38.94 -71.04
C PRO A 154 -25.12 -37.92 -71.47
N GLN A 155 -26.39 -38.14 -71.11
CA GLN A 155 -27.53 -37.25 -71.41
C GLN A 155 -28.00 -36.45 -70.19
N LYS A 156 -27.06 -36.05 -69.33
CA LYS A 156 -27.32 -35.42 -68.03
C LYS A 156 -28.42 -34.35 -68.02
N ASN A 157 -28.41 -33.40 -68.96
CA ASN A 157 -29.34 -32.27 -68.93
C ASN A 157 -30.79 -32.74 -69.08
N TYR A 158 -31.06 -33.65 -70.02
CA TYR A 158 -32.41 -34.17 -70.24
C TYR A 158 -32.88 -35.05 -69.08
N ILE A 159 -32.03 -35.96 -68.61
CA ILE A 159 -32.36 -36.91 -67.55
C ILE A 159 -32.61 -36.17 -66.22
N VAL A 160 -31.77 -35.18 -65.89
CA VAL A 160 -31.94 -34.38 -64.67
C VAL A 160 -33.23 -33.56 -64.73
N THR A 161 -33.56 -32.93 -65.87
CA THR A 161 -34.82 -32.19 -66.02
C THR A 161 -36.04 -33.09 -65.84
N GLN A 162 -36.03 -34.29 -66.44
CA GLN A 162 -37.10 -35.28 -66.24
C GLN A 162 -37.23 -35.66 -64.76
N TYR A 163 -36.12 -35.92 -64.08
CA TYR A 163 -36.13 -36.23 -62.65
C TYR A 163 -36.69 -35.09 -61.79
N ILE A 164 -36.27 -33.84 -62.04
CA ILE A 164 -36.78 -32.68 -61.30
C ILE A 164 -38.30 -32.57 -61.46
N ASN A 165 -38.80 -32.71 -62.69
CA ASN A 165 -40.25 -32.68 -62.96
C ASN A 165 -41.01 -33.76 -62.18
N THR A 166 -40.43 -34.96 -62.01
CA THR A 166 -41.05 -36.02 -61.20
C THR A 166 -41.07 -35.73 -59.70
N CYS A 167 -40.29 -34.76 -59.24
CA CYS A 167 -40.18 -34.40 -57.83
C CYS A 167 -40.90 -33.09 -57.46
N ASN A 168 -41.54 -32.38 -58.41
CA ASN A 168 -42.16 -31.06 -58.16
C ASN A 168 -43.13 -31.05 -56.97
N GLU A 169 -44.00 -32.05 -56.83
CA GLU A 169 -44.93 -32.13 -55.68
C GLU A 169 -44.20 -32.26 -54.33
N ASP A 170 -43.11 -33.04 -54.28
CA ASP A 170 -42.29 -33.19 -53.07
C ASP A 170 -41.49 -31.91 -52.78
N ILE A 171 -41.01 -31.22 -53.82
CA ILE A 171 -40.31 -29.93 -53.73
C ILE A 171 -41.24 -28.87 -53.14
N ASP A 172 -42.45 -28.73 -53.69
CA ASP A 172 -43.45 -27.75 -53.22
C ASP A 172 -43.90 -28.07 -51.80
N ARG A 173 -44.12 -29.35 -51.48
CA ARG A 173 -44.58 -29.77 -50.15
C ARG A 173 -43.54 -29.56 -49.05
N TYR A 174 -42.26 -29.71 -49.37
CA TYR A 174 -41.15 -29.64 -48.41
C TYR A 174 -40.17 -28.51 -48.74
N GLU A 175 -40.68 -27.40 -49.27
CA GLU A 175 -39.92 -26.27 -49.81
C GLU A 175 -38.78 -25.81 -48.89
N ASP A 176 -39.05 -25.61 -47.59
CA ASP A 176 -38.03 -25.20 -46.61
C ASP A 176 -36.83 -26.15 -46.55
N ALA A 177 -37.08 -27.47 -46.52
CA ALA A 177 -36.01 -28.46 -46.46
C ALA A 177 -35.21 -28.51 -47.77
N PHE A 178 -35.88 -28.41 -48.93
CA PHE A 178 -35.23 -28.36 -50.24
C PHE A 178 -34.36 -27.11 -50.39
N ASN A 179 -34.88 -25.94 -50.02
CA ASN A 179 -34.15 -24.67 -50.08
C ASN A 179 -32.92 -24.70 -49.18
N LYS A 180 -33.05 -25.19 -47.94
CA LYS A 180 -31.93 -25.30 -47.00
C LYS A 180 -30.85 -26.27 -47.50
N VAL A 181 -31.25 -27.46 -47.95
CA VAL A 181 -30.30 -28.45 -48.49
C VAL A 181 -29.61 -27.93 -49.74
N SER A 182 -30.34 -27.31 -50.67
CA SER A 182 -29.75 -26.73 -51.89
C SER A 182 -28.75 -25.64 -51.53
N LYS A 183 -29.07 -24.73 -50.61
CA LYS A 183 -28.13 -23.68 -50.20
C LYS A 183 -26.88 -24.26 -49.52
N VAL A 184 -27.03 -25.28 -48.68
CA VAL A 184 -25.91 -26.00 -48.06
C VAL A 184 -25.04 -26.71 -49.10
N GLU A 185 -25.64 -27.25 -50.16
CA GLU A 185 -24.95 -27.86 -51.31
C GLU A 185 -24.21 -26.80 -52.14
N ASP A 186 -24.88 -25.71 -52.48
CA ASP A 186 -24.33 -24.62 -53.30
C ASP A 186 -23.12 -23.95 -52.66
N GLU A 187 -23.06 -23.95 -51.33
CA GLU A 187 -21.96 -23.39 -50.53
C GLU A 187 -20.91 -24.45 -50.14
N GLY A 188 -21.09 -25.69 -50.61
CA GLY A 188 -20.10 -26.74 -50.50
C GLY A 188 -20.05 -27.49 -49.15
N LEU A 189 -21.08 -27.35 -48.30
CA LEU A 189 -21.12 -27.98 -46.97
C LEU A 189 -21.93 -29.30 -46.94
N PHE A 190 -22.62 -29.64 -48.03
CA PHE A 190 -23.51 -30.80 -48.10
C PHE A 190 -22.82 -32.13 -47.81
N THR A 191 -21.80 -32.53 -48.59
CA THR A 191 -21.12 -33.81 -48.37
C THR A 191 -20.15 -33.76 -47.19
N ARG A 192 -19.43 -32.64 -47.04
CA ARG A 192 -18.33 -32.49 -46.09
C ARG A 192 -18.78 -32.34 -44.64
N VAL A 193 -19.97 -31.78 -44.40
CA VAL A 193 -20.52 -31.55 -43.06
C VAL A 193 -21.87 -32.24 -42.89
N LEU A 194 -22.89 -31.86 -43.66
CA LEU A 194 -24.28 -32.29 -43.40
C LEU A 194 -24.47 -33.81 -43.55
N LEU A 195 -24.13 -34.34 -44.72
CA LEU A 195 -24.33 -35.76 -45.06
C LEU A 195 -23.47 -36.66 -44.17
N ARG A 196 -22.25 -36.21 -43.88
CA ARG A 196 -21.32 -36.91 -43.00
C ARG A 196 -21.81 -37.00 -41.57
N GLU A 197 -22.21 -35.89 -40.97
CA GLU A 197 -22.71 -35.89 -39.60
C GLU A 197 -23.99 -36.70 -39.48
N TYR A 198 -24.90 -36.65 -40.46
CA TYR A 198 -26.04 -37.55 -40.46
C TYR A 198 -25.65 -39.02 -40.56
N ALA A 199 -24.62 -39.37 -41.33
CA ALA A 199 -24.13 -40.75 -41.42
C ALA A 199 -23.56 -41.22 -40.07
N ILE A 200 -22.65 -40.44 -39.47
CA ILE A 200 -22.04 -40.73 -38.16
C ILE A 200 -23.11 -40.83 -37.09
N TRP A 201 -24.05 -39.89 -37.07
CA TRP A 201 -25.14 -39.83 -36.11
C TRP A 201 -26.05 -41.05 -36.21
N GLY A 202 -26.52 -41.40 -37.40
CA GLY A 202 -27.35 -42.59 -37.60
C GLY A 202 -26.65 -43.88 -37.18
N ASN A 203 -25.35 -44.01 -37.49
CA ASN A 203 -24.54 -45.16 -37.09
C ASN A 203 -24.45 -45.32 -35.56
N LYS A 204 -24.47 -44.22 -34.79
CA LYS A 204 -24.52 -44.23 -33.31
C LYS A 204 -25.91 -44.55 -32.76
N LEU A 205 -26.96 -44.43 -33.57
CA LEU A 205 -28.36 -44.64 -33.18
C LEU A 205 -28.92 -45.99 -33.61
N VAL A 206 -28.12 -46.88 -34.20
CA VAL A 206 -28.58 -48.21 -34.62
C VAL A 206 -29.24 -48.95 -33.45
N GLY A 207 -30.47 -49.45 -33.67
CA GLY A 207 -31.26 -50.16 -32.67
C GLY A 207 -32.08 -49.30 -31.70
N ARG A 208 -31.99 -47.96 -31.79
CA ARG A 208 -32.85 -47.07 -30.99
C ARG A 208 -34.25 -46.92 -31.60
N VAL A 209 -35.20 -46.49 -30.77
CA VAL A 209 -36.58 -46.19 -31.20
C VAL A 209 -36.67 -44.74 -31.66
N ARG A 210 -37.40 -44.50 -32.75
CA ARG A 210 -37.71 -43.14 -33.23
C ARG A 210 -38.44 -42.34 -32.15
N ASN A 211 -38.02 -41.10 -31.92
CA ASN A 211 -38.72 -40.14 -31.07
C ASN A 211 -38.80 -38.76 -31.75
N SER A 212 -39.68 -37.87 -31.28
CA SER A 212 -39.83 -36.52 -31.83
C SER A 212 -38.55 -35.69 -31.66
N ASN A 213 -37.89 -35.82 -30.51
CA ASN A 213 -36.69 -35.02 -30.18
C ASN A 213 -35.54 -35.23 -31.18
N LEU A 214 -35.32 -36.47 -31.66
CA LEU A 214 -34.30 -36.77 -32.67
C LEU A 214 -34.67 -36.19 -34.04
N VAL A 215 -35.97 -36.18 -34.37
CA VAL A 215 -36.47 -35.56 -35.59
C VAL A 215 -36.29 -34.04 -35.53
N ASP A 216 -36.64 -33.41 -34.40
CA ASP A 216 -36.42 -31.99 -34.15
C ASP A 216 -34.92 -31.64 -34.17
N GLU A 217 -34.08 -32.46 -33.52
CA GLU A 217 -32.61 -32.33 -33.55
C GLU A 217 -32.07 -32.38 -34.98
N SER A 218 -32.61 -33.26 -35.84
CA SER A 218 -32.23 -33.31 -37.25
C SER A 218 -32.59 -32.03 -38.01
N ARG A 219 -33.77 -31.43 -37.76
CA ARG A 219 -34.19 -30.14 -38.37
C ARG A 219 -33.34 -28.98 -37.90
N ASN A 220 -33.06 -28.94 -36.60
CA ASN A 220 -32.23 -27.92 -35.99
C ASN A 220 -30.79 -28.01 -36.52
N PHE A 221 -30.27 -29.22 -36.73
CA PHE A 221 -28.95 -29.40 -37.30
C PHE A 221 -28.86 -28.93 -38.76
N LEU A 222 -29.85 -29.27 -39.62
CA LEU A 222 -29.90 -28.72 -40.98
C LEU A 222 -29.95 -27.18 -40.95
N THR A 223 -30.76 -26.62 -40.05
CA THR A 223 -30.87 -25.15 -39.89
C THR A 223 -29.54 -24.54 -39.44
N PHE A 224 -28.80 -25.21 -38.54
CA PHE A 224 -27.46 -24.78 -38.14
C PHE A 224 -26.48 -24.75 -39.31
N VAL A 225 -26.39 -25.82 -40.11
CA VAL A 225 -25.51 -25.86 -41.28
C VAL A 225 -25.94 -24.85 -42.34
N TYR A 226 -27.24 -24.68 -42.54
CA TYR A 226 -27.81 -23.67 -43.43
C TYR A 226 -27.43 -22.26 -43.00
N ASN A 227 -27.52 -21.91 -41.71
CA ASN A 227 -27.16 -20.59 -41.22
C ASN A 227 -25.67 -20.29 -41.46
N ILE A 228 -24.80 -21.30 -41.36
CA ILE A 228 -23.37 -21.15 -41.71
C ILE A 228 -23.19 -20.94 -43.21
N ALA A 229 -23.93 -21.67 -44.04
CA ALA A 229 -23.89 -21.55 -45.50
C ALA A 229 -24.43 -20.20 -46.00
N SER A 230 -25.47 -19.68 -45.36
CA SER A 230 -26.17 -18.45 -45.73
C SER A 230 -25.62 -17.20 -45.06
N ARG A 231 -24.54 -17.33 -44.29
CA ARG A 231 -23.98 -16.26 -43.47
C ARG A 231 -23.51 -15.07 -44.31
N ASP A 232 -23.96 -13.88 -43.93
CA ASP A 232 -23.47 -12.61 -44.49
C ASP A 232 -22.20 -12.10 -43.78
N PHE A 233 -21.52 -11.15 -44.42
CA PHE A 233 -20.33 -10.52 -43.85
C PHE A 233 -20.69 -9.82 -42.51
N ASP A 234 -19.93 -10.14 -41.46
CA ASP A 234 -20.09 -9.62 -40.08
C ASP A 234 -21.36 -10.06 -39.31
N GLU A 235 -22.12 -11.04 -39.80
CA GLU A 235 -23.23 -11.63 -39.04
C GLU A 235 -22.73 -12.52 -37.88
N LEU A 236 -23.34 -12.40 -36.69
CA LEU A 236 -23.07 -13.23 -35.51
C LEU A 236 -23.79 -14.58 -35.61
N THR A 237 -23.27 -15.48 -36.44
CA THR A 237 -23.81 -16.84 -36.59
C THR A 237 -23.24 -17.78 -35.51
N PRO A 238 -24.08 -18.54 -34.78
CA PRO A 238 -23.60 -19.60 -33.89
C PRO A 238 -22.77 -20.63 -34.67
N LEU A 239 -21.57 -20.93 -34.19
CA LEU A 239 -20.65 -21.87 -34.83
C LEU A 239 -20.52 -23.19 -34.08
N ALA A 240 -21.28 -23.40 -33.00
CA ALA A 240 -21.33 -24.65 -32.26
C ALA A 240 -22.77 -25.15 -32.20
N PHE A 241 -22.96 -26.42 -32.52
CA PHE A 241 -24.19 -27.15 -32.35
C PHE A 241 -23.98 -28.21 -31.28
N ASN A 242 -24.45 -27.93 -30.06
CA ASN A 242 -24.28 -28.82 -28.91
C ASN A 242 -25.63 -29.32 -28.42
N SER A 243 -26.21 -30.25 -29.17
CA SER A 243 -27.47 -30.90 -28.82
C SER A 243 -27.21 -32.21 -28.05
N VAL A 244 -28.26 -32.96 -27.71
CA VAL A 244 -28.17 -34.17 -26.89
C VAL A 244 -27.29 -35.23 -27.55
N THR A 245 -27.45 -35.45 -28.85
CA THR A 245 -26.75 -36.53 -29.57
C THR A 245 -25.87 -36.03 -30.72
N LEU A 246 -26.22 -34.91 -31.35
CA LEU A 246 -25.39 -34.22 -32.33
C LEU A 246 -24.61 -33.09 -31.65
N LYS A 247 -23.28 -33.23 -31.65
CA LYS A 247 -22.36 -32.29 -31.00
C LYS A 247 -21.18 -31.98 -31.91
N VAL A 248 -21.23 -30.84 -32.58
CA VAL A 248 -20.18 -30.41 -33.52
C VAL A 248 -19.93 -28.91 -33.40
N ALA A 249 -18.73 -28.49 -33.76
CA ALA A 249 -18.42 -27.07 -33.91
C ALA A 249 -17.67 -26.80 -35.21
N VAL A 250 -17.82 -25.58 -35.71
CA VAL A 250 -17.22 -25.08 -36.94
C VAL A 250 -16.27 -23.95 -36.59
N LEU A 251 -15.05 -24.01 -37.12
CA LEU A 251 -14.06 -22.95 -37.01
C LEU A 251 -13.84 -22.35 -38.39
N LEU A 252 -14.28 -21.10 -38.54
CA LEU A 252 -14.04 -20.31 -39.73
C LEU A 252 -12.69 -19.60 -39.61
N VAL A 253 -11.88 -19.65 -40.65
CA VAL A 253 -10.57 -18.98 -40.66
C VAL A 253 -10.73 -17.47 -40.54
N ALA A 254 -9.93 -16.89 -39.63
CA ALA A 254 -9.90 -15.47 -39.34
C ALA A 254 -9.41 -14.63 -40.55
N ARG A 255 -9.56 -13.30 -40.46
CA ARG A 255 -8.92 -12.40 -41.42
C ARG A 255 -7.39 -12.56 -41.31
N LEU A 256 -6.67 -12.38 -42.42
CA LEU A 256 -5.23 -12.59 -42.47
C LEU A 256 -4.47 -11.75 -41.44
N GLU A 257 -4.91 -10.50 -41.22
CA GLU A 257 -4.40 -9.60 -40.16
C GLU A 257 -4.55 -10.21 -38.77
N THR A 258 -5.74 -10.73 -38.43
CA THR A 258 -6.00 -11.34 -37.12
C THR A 258 -5.14 -12.57 -36.88
N TYR A 259 -4.91 -13.38 -37.92
CA TYR A 259 -4.01 -14.54 -37.81
C TYR A 259 -2.54 -14.11 -37.67
N ALA A 260 -2.10 -13.06 -38.38
CA ALA A 260 -0.74 -12.52 -38.26
C ALA A 260 -0.44 -12.02 -36.83
N GLU A 261 -1.43 -11.48 -36.12
CA GLU A 261 -1.29 -11.02 -34.74
C GLU A 261 -1.40 -12.14 -33.69
N GLN A 262 -2.40 -13.02 -33.82
CA GLN A 262 -2.81 -13.95 -32.76
C GLN A 262 -2.39 -15.41 -33.00
N GLY A 263 -2.01 -15.76 -34.24
CA GLY A 263 -1.66 -17.11 -34.65
C GLY A 263 -2.78 -18.12 -34.41
N VAL A 264 -2.43 -19.33 -33.96
CA VAL A 264 -3.37 -20.44 -33.71
C VAL A 264 -4.19 -20.30 -32.42
N LYS A 265 -3.80 -19.40 -31.50
CA LYS A 265 -4.39 -19.28 -30.15
C LYS A 265 -5.92 -19.14 -30.15
N PRO A 266 -6.56 -18.31 -31.00
CA PRO A 266 -8.02 -18.19 -31.03
C PRO A 266 -8.74 -19.49 -31.42
N TYR A 267 -8.12 -20.32 -32.25
CA TYR A 267 -8.66 -21.61 -32.68
C TYR A 267 -8.59 -22.63 -31.55
N LEU A 268 -7.42 -22.75 -30.89
CA LEU A 268 -7.25 -23.59 -29.70
C LEU A 268 -8.24 -23.21 -28.60
N ARG A 269 -8.45 -21.91 -28.36
CA ARG A 269 -9.44 -21.42 -27.38
C ARG A 269 -10.84 -21.94 -27.68
N ARG A 270 -11.29 -21.84 -28.93
CA ARG A 270 -12.63 -22.31 -29.34
C ARG A 270 -12.76 -23.83 -29.28
N ILE A 271 -11.71 -24.57 -29.63
CA ILE A 271 -11.69 -26.03 -29.52
C ILE A 271 -11.79 -26.46 -28.05
N ARG A 272 -10.97 -25.87 -27.17
CA ARG A 272 -11.00 -26.11 -25.72
C ARG A 272 -12.37 -25.81 -25.12
N GLU A 273 -12.94 -24.67 -25.48
CA GLU A 273 -14.29 -24.29 -25.07
C GLU A 273 -15.35 -25.28 -25.55
N GLY A 274 -15.36 -25.64 -26.84
CA GLY A 274 -16.29 -26.64 -27.36
C GLY A 274 -16.13 -28.00 -26.67
N PHE A 275 -14.89 -28.44 -26.46
CA PHE A 275 -14.59 -29.72 -25.83
C PHE A 275 -15.04 -29.77 -24.37
N ALA A 276 -14.82 -28.69 -23.61
CA ALA A 276 -15.35 -28.56 -22.26
C ALA A 276 -16.89 -28.69 -22.19
N HIS A 277 -17.59 -28.28 -23.25
CA HIS A 277 -19.04 -28.44 -23.38
C HIS A 277 -19.47 -29.78 -24.00
N GLY A 278 -18.53 -30.70 -24.22
CA GLY A 278 -18.76 -32.06 -24.74
C GLY A 278 -18.75 -32.19 -26.25
N ILE A 279 -18.24 -31.20 -26.99
CA ILE A 279 -18.05 -31.27 -28.44
C ILE A 279 -16.69 -31.90 -28.74
N ASN A 280 -16.68 -33.03 -29.43
CA ASN A 280 -15.44 -33.74 -29.77
C ASN A 280 -15.01 -33.52 -31.22
N THR A 281 -15.95 -33.16 -32.10
CA THR A 281 -15.73 -33.01 -33.55
C THR A 281 -15.74 -31.55 -33.97
N PHE A 282 -14.69 -31.13 -34.67
CA PHE A 282 -14.51 -29.76 -35.12
C PHE A 282 -14.23 -29.71 -36.63
N TYR A 283 -14.99 -28.89 -37.33
CA TYR A 283 -14.85 -28.63 -38.75
C TYR A 283 -14.14 -27.31 -38.98
N LEU A 284 -12.93 -27.33 -39.53
CA LEU A 284 -12.23 -26.12 -39.92
C LEU A 284 -12.46 -25.85 -41.40
N LEU A 285 -12.99 -24.68 -41.71
CA LEU A 285 -13.42 -24.30 -43.06
C LEU A 285 -12.67 -23.06 -43.55
N ALA A 286 -12.20 -23.12 -44.79
CA ALA A 286 -11.63 -21.98 -45.50
C ALA A 286 -12.05 -21.95 -46.96
N ARG A 287 -11.97 -20.74 -47.54
CA ARG A 287 -12.27 -20.46 -48.94
C ARG A 287 -11.15 -19.64 -49.56
N ASN A 288 -10.90 -19.88 -50.85
CA ASN A 288 -9.96 -19.14 -51.69
C ASN A 288 -8.61 -18.89 -50.98
N GLU A 289 -8.17 -17.63 -50.87
CA GLU A 289 -6.88 -17.22 -50.29
C GLU A 289 -6.70 -17.63 -48.82
N LYS A 290 -7.78 -17.96 -48.10
CA LYS A 290 -7.70 -18.39 -46.69
C LYS A 290 -7.31 -19.86 -46.52
N ILE A 291 -7.27 -20.63 -47.61
CA ILE A 291 -6.90 -22.06 -47.57
C ILE A 291 -5.48 -22.24 -47.01
N GLU A 292 -4.53 -21.42 -47.42
CA GLU A 292 -3.14 -21.51 -46.96
C GLU A 292 -3.02 -21.25 -45.45
N ILE A 293 -3.80 -20.30 -44.91
CA ILE A 293 -3.85 -20.03 -43.46
C ILE A 293 -4.38 -21.27 -42.73
N LEU A 294 -5.42 -21.91 -43.27
CA LEU A 294 -6.00 -23.09 -42.64
C LEU A 294 -5.02 -24.26 -42.59
N GLU A 295 -4.24 -24.47 -43.65
CA GLU A 295 -3.21 -25.50 -43.70
C GLU A 295 -2.16 -25.31 -42.60
N ARG A 296 -1.74 -24.07 -42.34
CA ARG A 296 -0.81 -23.73 -41.24
C ARG A 296 -1.45 -23.98 -39.88
N VAL A 297 -2.66 -23.47 -39.65
CA VAL A 297 -3.44 -23.68 -38.42
C VAL A 297 -3.60 -25.18 -38.14
N TYR A 298 -3.97 -25.96 -39.15
CA TYR A 298 -4.13 -27.40 -39.03
C TYR A 298 -2.81 -28.09 -38.68
N SER A 299 -1.72 -27.72 -39.35
CA SER A 299 -0.39 -28.28 -39.08
C SER A 299 0.05 -28.03 -37.64
N GLU A 300 -0.15 -26.81 -37.14
CA GLU A 300 0.11 -26.46 -35.74
C GLU A 300 -0.77 -27.28 -34.78
N LEU A 301 -2.07 -27.42 -35.05
CA LEU A 301 -2.98 -28.22 -34.21
C LEU A 301 -2.55 -29.69 -34.14
N ILE A 302 -2.29 -30.33 -35.28
CA ILE A 302 -1.88 -31.74 -35.33
C ILE A 302 -0.54 -31.97 -34.63
N SER A 303 0.39 -31.01 -34.73
CA SER A 303 1.69 -31.11 -34.05
C SER A 303 1.58 -31.25 -32.53
N THR A 304 0.47 -30.81 -31.93
CA THR A 304 0.21 -30.98 -30.48
C THR A 304 -0.06 -32.43 -30.08
N GLY A 305 -0.32 -33.33 -31.03
CA GLY A 305 -0.65 -34.72 -30.77
C GLY A 305 -2.08 -34.96 -30.28
N ASN A 306 -2.87 -33.91 -30.01
CA ASN A 306 -4.19 -34.02 -29.36
C ASN A 306 -5.36 -34.40 -30.28
N TYR A 307 -5.16 -34.43 -31.60
CA TYR A 307 -6.26 -34.53 -32.56
C TYR A 307 -6.05 -35.63 -33.59
N ASN A 308 -7.15 -36.26 -34.01
CA ASN A 308 -7.24 -37.17 -35.15
C ASN A 308 -7.81 -36.41 -36.35
N LEU A 309 -7.25 -36.63 -37.54
CA LEU A 309 -7.90 -36.22 -38.78
C LEU A 309 -8.90 -37.30 -39.19
N LEU A 310 -10.18 -36.95 -39.21
CA LEU A 310 -11.22 -37.90 -39.61
C LEU A 310 -11.46 -37.93 -41.12
N ASN A 311 -11.14 -36.88 -41.87
CA ASN A 311 -11.26 -36.87 -43.33
C ASN A 311 -10.14 -36.05 -43.97
N GLY A 312 -9.54 -36.61 -45.03
CA GLY A 312 -8.50 -35.98 -45.83
C GLY A 312 -9.00 -34.68 -46.48
N PRO A 313 -8.28 -33.56 -46.35
CA PRO A 313 -8.71 -32.30 -46.94
C PRO A 313 -8.33 -32.32 -48.42
N GLU A 314 -9.34 -32.25 -49.28
CA GLU A 314 -9.14 -31.99 -50.71
C GLU A 314 -9.87 -30.71 -51.06
N VAL A 315 -9.21 -29.84 -51.82
CA VAL A 315 -9.85 -28.63 -52.35
C VAL A 315 -10.97 -29.02 -53.30
N TYR A 316 -12.15 -28.43 -53.11
CA TYR A 316 -13.31 -28.67 -53.95
C TYR A 316 -13.99 -27.36 -54.31
N LYS A 317 -14.77 -27.37 -55.39
CA LYS A 317 -15.49 -26.20 -55.89
C LYS A 317 -16.92 -26.19 -55.42
N ASP A 318 -17.38 -25.02 -55.02
CA ASP A 318 -18.80 -24.76 -54.76
C ASP A 318 -19.55 -24.37 -56.04
N PHE A 319 -20.83 -24.05 -55.94
CA PHE A 319 -21.67 -23.71 -57.11
C PHE A 319 -21.15 -22.50 -57.88
N LEU A 320 -20.53 -21.53 -57.20
CA LEU A 320 -19.94 -20.33 -57.79
C LEU A 320 -18.51 -20.57 -58.32
N GLY A 321 -17.98 -21.78 -58.17
CA GLY A 321 -16.65 -22.18 -58.64
C GLY A 321 -15.51 -21.72 -57.74
N ARG A 322 -15.79 -21.28 -56.51
CA ARG A 322 -14.80 -20.88 -55.50
C ARG A 322 -14.12 -22.11 -54.91
N ASP A 323 -12.85 -21.98 -54.57
CA ASP A 323 -12.10 -23.07 -53.94
C ASP A 323 -12.42 -23.13 -52.45
N ASN A 324 -12.81 -24.30 -51.96
CA ASN A 324 -13.20 -24.57 -50.59
C ASN A 324 -12.35 -25.73 -50.04
N ILE A 325 -12.03 -25.69 -48.76
CA ILE A 325 -11.39 -26.79 -48.04
C ILE A 325 -12.05 -26.99 -46.68
N CYS A 326 -12.18 -28.24 -46.26
CA CYS A 326 -12.81 -28.62 -45.01
C CYS A 326 -11.97 -29.69 -44.31
N TYR A 327 -11.40 -29.33 -43.17
CA TYR A 327 -10.74 -30.27 -42.26
C TYR A 327 -11.74 -30.69 -41.20
N CYS A 328 -11.82 -31.99 -40.94
CA CYS A 328 -12.61 -32.49 -39.83
C CYS A 328 -11.66 -33.19 -38.85
N ILE A 329 -11.55 -32.61 -37.67
CA ILE A 329 -10.71 -33.12 -36.61
C ILE A 329 -11.56 -33.59 -35.44
N GLU A 330 -11.07 -34.61 -34.76
CA GLU A 330 -11.64 -35.11 -33.51
C GLU A 330 -10.59 -35.03 -32.41
N VAL A 331 -10.99 -34.61 -31.22
CA VAL A 331 -10.13 -34.67 -30.04
C VAL A 331 -9.92 -36.12 -29.64
N LYS A 332 -8.66 -36.55 -29.59
CA LYS A 332 -8.28 -37.90 -29.13
C LYS A 332 -8.67 -38.09 -27.66
N SER A 333 -9.37 -39.17 -27.37
CA SER A 333 -9.80 -39.50 -26.00
C SER A 333 -8.63 -39.81 -25.06
N ASP A 334 -7.50 -40.28 -25.60
CA ASP A 334 -6.29 -40.64 -24.87
C ASP A 334 -5.23 -39.53 -24.84
N ALA A 335 -5.49 -38.39 -25.48
CA ALA A 335 -4.56 -37.27 -25.48
C ALA A 335 -4.53 -36.49 -24.16
N ASP A 336 -3.43 -35.79 -23.93
CA ASP A 336 -3.16 -35.06 -22.69
C ASP A 336 -4.24 -34.01 -22.40
N MET A 337 -4.74 -33.31 -23.42
CA MET A 337 -5.84 -32.35 -23.25
C MET A 337 -7.11 -33.03 -22.73
N ALA A 338 -7.48 -34.19 -23.29
CA ALA A 338 -8.69 -34.90 -22.91
C ALA A 338 -8.58 -35.48 -21.49
N LYS A 339 -7.43 -36.07 -21.15
CA LYS A 339 -7.11 -36.55 -19.80
C LYS A 339 -7.19 -35.42 -18.78
N SER A 340 -6.56 -34.28 -19.08
CA SER A 340 -6.54 -33.13 -18.17
C SER A 340 -7.96 -32.59 -17.87
N TYR A 341 -8.84 -32.50 -18.88
CA TYR A 341 -10.23 -32.13 -18.63
C TYR A 341 -11.03 -33.21 -17.90
N ALA A 342 -10.72 -34.50 -18.11
CA ALA A 342 -11.35 -35.59 -17.38
C ALA A 342 -10.97 -35.53 -15.89
N ASP A 343 -9.68 -35.34 -15.60
CA ASP A 343 -9.16 -35.17 -14.24
C ASP A 343 -9.84 -34.00 -13.54
N ILE A 344 -9.90 -32.83 -14.20
CA ILE A 344 -10.57 -31.64 -13.64
C ILE A 344 -12.06 -31.90 -13.39
N ASN A 345 -12.77 -32.54 -14.31
CA ASN A 345 -14.18 -32.85 -14.12
C ASN A 345 -14.40 -33.85 -12.98
N ASN A 346 -13.48 -34.78 -12.75
CA ASN A 346 -13.52 -35.68 -11.61
C ASN A 346 -13.26 -34.91 -10.31
N SER A 347 -12.24 -34.04 -10.28
CA SER A 347 -11.96 -33.17 -9.13
C SER A 347 -13.12 -32.23 -8.78
N ILE A 348 -13.82 -31.67 -9.77
CA ILE A 348 -15.02 -30.86 -9.53
C ILE A 348 -16.14 -31.70 -8.88
N LYS A 349 -16.32 -32.96 -9.31
CA LYS A 349 -17.37 -33.84 -8.75
C LYS A 349 -17.05 -34.34 -7.35
N GLU A 350 -15.77 -34.59 -7.08
CA GLU A 350 -15.27 -35.13 -5.82
C GLU A 350 -14.87 -34.03 -4.82
N GLU A 351 -14.91 -32.76 -5.24
CA GLU A 351 -14.41 -31.59 -4.50
C GLU A 351 -12.94 -31.76 -4.04
N SER A 352 -12.13 -32.46 -4.84
CA SER A 352 -10.74 -32.76 -4.55
C SER A 352 -9.79 -31.70 -5.12
N SER A 353 -8.62 -31.55 -4.47
CA SER A 353 -7.59 -30.62 -4.89
C SER A 353 -6.70 -31.18 -6.02
N ILE A 354 -6.15 -30.28 -6.83
CA ILE A 354 -5.12 -30.55 -7.83
C ILE A 354 -3.94 -29.61 -7.62
N GLU A 355 -2.77 -29.99 -8.14
CA GLU A 355 -1.58 -29.15 -8.11
C GLU A 355 -1.36 -28.44 -9.44
N CYS A 356 -1.32 -27.11 -9.44
CA CYS A 356 -1.04 -26.31 -10.64
C CYS A 356 0.19 -25.42 -10.41
N SER A 357 0.91 -25.09 -11.48
CA SER A 357 2.05 -24.17 -11.42
C SER A 357 1.62 -22.73 -11.67
N ILE A 358 2.11 -21.77 -10.89
CA ILE A 358 1.79 -20.35 -11.10
C ILE A 358 2.51 -19.84 -12.34
N THR A 359 1.76 -19.26 -13.26
CA THR A 359 2.33 -18.55 -14.42
C THR A 359 2.43 -17.05 -14.15
N SER A 360 1.39 -16.45 -13.56
CA SER A 360 1.32 -15.02 -13.30
C SER A 360 0.54 -14.70 -12.03
N VAL A 361 0.98 -13.68 -11.29
CA VAL A 361 0.30 -13.17 -10.08
C VAL A 361 -0.05 -11.69 -10.29
N TYR A 362 -1.35 -11.39 -10.26
CA TYR A 362 -1.88 -10.04 -10.38
C TYR A 362 -2.41 -9.53 -9.03
N THR A 363 -2.98 -8.33 -9.01
CA THR A 363 -3.61 -7.74 -7.81
C THR A 363 -4.87 -8.49 -7.40
N ASP A 364 -5.65 -8.93 -8.39
CA ASP A 364 -7.01 -9.43 -8.19
C ASP A 364 -7.20 -10.90 -8.58
N ASN A 365 -6.16 -11.54 -9.14
CA ASN A 365 -6.19 -12.96 -9.45
C ASN A 365 -4.79 -13.56 -9.56
N ILE A 366 -4.76 -14.89 -9.53
CA ILE A 366 -3.61 -15.72 -9.86
C ILE A 366 -3.97 -16.54 -11.09
N ILE A 367 -3.04 -16.62 -12.03
CA ILE A 367 -3.14 -17.49 -13.20
C ILE A 367 -2.15 -18.63 -13.04
N GLY A 368 -2.67 -19.85 -13.05
CA GLY A 368 -1.90 -21.09 -13.02
C GLY A 368 -2.00 -21.88 -14.32
N ASP A 369 -1.17 -22.90 -14.44
CA ASP A 369 -1.21 -23.91 -15.50
C ASP A 369 -1.26 -25.32 -14.89
N TYR A 370 -2.21 -26.11 -15.38
CA TYR A 370 -2.35 -27.53 -15.10
C TYR A 370 -2.32 -28.29 -16.43
N ASN A 371 -1.20 -28.95 -16.75
CA ASN A 371 -1.02 -29.74 -17.98
C ASN A 371 -1.43 -28.98 -19.26
N GLY A 372 -1.12 -27.69 -19.35
CA GLY A 372 -1.46 -26.82 -20.49
C GLY A 372 -2.87 -26.21 -20.46
N LEU A 373 -3.65 -26.48 -19.40
CA LEU A 373 -4.93 -25.84 -19.09
C LEU A 373 -4.72 -24.66 -18.15
N GLN A 374 -5.30 -23.51 -18.52
CA GLN A 374 -5.17 -22.30 -17.72
C GLN A 374 -6.14 -22.33 -16.53
N ILE A 375 -5.58 -22.28 -15.32
CA ILE A 375 -6.31 -22.13 -14.06
C ILE A 375 -6.40 -20.64 -13.71
N ILE A 376 -7.59 -20.16 -13.34
CA ILE A 376 -7.82 -18.79 -12.85
C ILE A 376 -8.39 -18.86 -11.45
N ILE A 377 -7.72 -18.18 -10.53
CA ILE A 377 -8.12 -18.09 -9.13
C ILE A 377 -8.32 -16.60 -8.84
N ASN A 378 -9.57 -16.18 -8.68
CA ASN A 378 -9.87 -14.78 -8.38
C ASN A 378 -9.64 -14.48 -6.89
N ARG A 379 -9.43 -13.22 -6.56
CA ARG A 379 -9.14 -12.75 -5.19
C ARG A 379 -10.06 -13.30 -4.12
N LYS A 380 -11.37 -13.31 -4.40
CA LYS A 380 -12.40 -13.84 -3.48
C LYS A 380 -12.24 -15.33 -3.17
N GLU A 381 -11.53 -16.08 -4.02
CA GLU A 381 -11.21 -17.49 -3.84
C GLU A 381 -9.79 -17.70 -3.30
N ILE A 382 -9.10 -16.61 -2.93
CA ILE A 382 -7.75 -16.63 -2.36
C ILE A 382 -7.79 -16.17 -0.91
N THR A 383 -8.45 -15.05 -0.64
CA THR A 383 -8.50 -14.45 0.69
C THR A 383 -9.68 -13.49 0.81
N ASP A 384 -10.26 -13.42 2.01
CA ASP A 384 -11.25 -12.40 2.37
C ASP A 384 -10.61 -11.04 2.71
N ASN A 385 -9.29 -10.99 2.91
CA ASN A 385 -8.58 -9.77 3.26
C ASN A 385 -8.25 -8.94 2.01
N VAL A 386 -8.96 -7.83 1.82
CA VAL A 386 -8.79 -6.93 0.66
C VAL A 386 -7.43 -6.21 0.66
N GLN A 387 -6.77 -6.05 1.81
CA GLN A 387 -5.48 -5.37 1.89
C GLN A 387 -4.29 -6.28 1.54
N LEU A 388 -4.46 -7.60 1.67
CA LEU A 388 -3.40 -8.59 1.47
C LEU A 388 -2.77 -8.50 0.07
N ARG A 389 -1.44 -8.44 -0.01
CA ARG A 389 -0.71 -8.37 -1.28
C ARG A 389 -0.38 -9.78 -1.79
N LEU A 390 -1.06 -10.23 -2.85
CA LEU A 390 -0.87 -11.59 -3.40
C LEU A 390 0.59 -11.87 -3.80
N LYS A 391 1.29 -10.88 -4.38
CA LYS A 391 2.71 -11.00 -4.76
C LYS A 391 3.66 -11.20 -3.58
N SER A 392 3.21 -10.95 -2.36
CA SER A 392 3.98 -11.24 -1.15
C SER A 392 3.92 -12.71 -0.76
N TYR A 393 2.88 -13.44 -1.18
CA TYR A 393 2.66 -14.85 -0.86
C TYR A 393 3.00 -15.78 -2.02
N TYR A 394 2.85 -15.30 -3.26
CA TYR A 394 2.93 -16.12 -4.46
C TYR A 394 3.88 -15.53 -5.49
N THR A 395 4.69 -16.39 -6.11
CA THR A 395 5.58 -16.03 -7.21
C THR A 395 5.40 -16.99 -8.39
N PRO A 396 5.59 -16.52 -9.64
CA PRO A 396 5.64 -17.40 -10.81
C PRO A 396 6.59 -18.58 -10.61
N GLY A 397 6.18 -19.77 -11.02
CA GLY A 397 6.91 -21.03 -10.85
C GLY A 397 6.59 -21.82 -9.58
N MET A 398 5.91 -21.22 -8.59
CA MET A 398 5.45 -21.96 -7.40
C MET A 398 4.34 -22.96 -7.78
N THR A 399 4.29 -24.10 -7.08
CA THR A 399 3.16 -25.03 -7.13
C THR A 399 2.09 -24.61 -6.14
N LEU A 400 0.83 -24.57 -6.58
CA LEU A 400 -0.35 -24.31 -5.76
C LEU A 400 -1.26 -25.53 -5.77
N GLU A 401 -1.69 -25.91 -4.58
CA GLU A 401 -2.84 -26.76 -4.37
C GLU A 401 -4.11 -25.93 -4.57
N VAL A 402 -4.98 -26.33 -5.50
CA VAL A 402 -6.21 -25.61 -5.86
C VAL A 402 -7.37 -26.58 -5.95
N ILE A 403 -8.58 -26.14 -5.60
CA ILE A 403 -9.82 -26.90 -5.79
C ILE A 403 -10.52 -26.34 -7.03
N PRO A 404 -10.62 -27.09 -8.14
CA PRO A 404 -11.38 -26.67 -9.31
C PRO A 404 -12.86 -26.56 -8.97
N LEU A 405 -13.49 -25.43 -9.33
CA LEU A 405 -14.91 -25.18 -9.05
C LEU A 405 -15.77 -25.38 -10.30
N ARG A 406 -15.32 -24.85 -11.45
CA ARG A 406 -16.04 -24.94 -12.73
C ARG A 406 -15.15 -24.59 -13.91
N ILE A 407 -15.54 -25.04 -15.10
CA ILE A 407 -14.94 -24.59 -16.36
C ILE A 407 -15.69 -23.35 -16.84
N ILE A 408 -14.95 -22.33 -17.30
CA ILE A 408 -15.46 -21.05 -17.80
C ILE A 408 -15.06 -20.84 -19.26
N ASP A 409 -15.52 -19.73 -19.84
CA ASP A 409 -15.32 -19.36 -21.24
C ASP A 409 -13.87 -19.50 -21.72
N GLY A 410 -13.71 -20.00 -22.95
CA GLY A 410 -12.42 -20.33 -23.53
C GLY A 410 -11.77 -21.60 -22.99
N GLY A 411 -12.51 -22.42 -22.23
CA GLY A 411 -12.04 -23.69 -21.68
C GLY A 411 -11.08 -23.53 -20.50
N LYS A 412 -11.12 -22.38 -19.81
CA LYS A 412 -10.30 -22.11 -18.63
C LYS A 412 -10.98 -22.66 -17.38
N VAL A 413 -10.20 -22.90 -16.34
CA VAL A 413 -10.72 -23.54 -15.13
C VAL A 413 -10.71 -22.51 -14.01
N TYR A 414 -11.88 -22.28 -13.43
CA TYR A 414 -12.04 -21.43 -12.26
C TYR A 414 -11.83 -22.27 -11.01
N ALA A 415 -10.91 -21.87 -10.14
CA ALA A 415 -10.52 -22.64 -8.97
C ALA A 415 -10.40 -21.76 -7.72
N SER A 416 -10.25 -22.41 -6.56
CA SER A 416 -10.13 -21.78 -5.24
C SER A 416 -8.97 -22.36 -4.43
N VAL A 417 -8.33 -21.52 -3.62
CA VAL A 417 -7.30 -21.94 -2.65
C VAL A 417 -7.77 -21.81 -1.20
N LEU A 418 -8.98 -21.30 -0.94
CA LEU A 418 -9.47 -21.02 0.42
C LEU A 418 -9.40 -22.24 1.35
N ASN A 419 -9.73 -23.43 0.84
CA ASN A 419 -9.76 -24.67 1.62
C ASN A 419 -8.56 -25.59 1.32
N THR A 420 -7.40 -25.01 1.00
CA THR A 420 -6.19 -25.74 0.63
C THR A 420 -4.99 -25.31 1.46
N SER A 421 -3.92 -26.09 1.46
CA SER A 421 -2.64 -25.71 2.08
C SER A 421 -2.04 -24.43 1.48
N SER A 422 -2.47 -24.06 0.28
CA SER A 422 -2.02 -22.86 -0.43
C SER A 422 -2.75 -21.58 -0.02
N ASN A 423 -3.67 -21.61 0.95
CA ASN A 423 -4.31 -20.42 1.50
C ASN A 423 -3.26 -19.49 2.18
N PRO A 424 -3.23 -18.17 1.91
CA PRO A 424 -2.27 -17.25 2.51
C PRO A 424 -2.24 -17.29 4.05
N ASN A 425 -3.40 -17.47 4.67
CA ASN A 425 -3.52 -17.53 6.14
C ASN A 425 -2.84 -18.78 6.71
N LEU A 426 -2.89 -19.90 6.00
CA LEU A 426 -2.30 -21.18 6.43
C LEU A 426 -0.79 -21.23 6.14
N LEU A 427 -0.36 -20.62 5.03
CA LEU A 427 1.06 -20.50 4.68
C LEU A 427 1.87 -19.73 5.74
N PHE A 428 1.26 -18.74 6.38
CA PHE A 428 1.94 -17.92 7.40
C PHE A 428 1.82 -18.48 8.81
N ASN A 429 0.60 -18.82 9.25
CA ASN A 429 0.32 -19.17 10.66
C ASN A 429 1.02 -20.45 11.14
N SER A 430 1.46 -21.31 10.23
CA SER A 430 2.10 -22.58 10.58
C SER A 430 3.57 -22.46 10.95
N ASN A 431 4.27 -21.39 10.54
CA ASN A 431 5.74 -21.37 10.59
C ASN A 431 6.34 -20.39 11.61
N PHE A 432 5.60 -19.34 12.02
CA PHE A 432 6.16 -18.27 12.84
C PHE A 432 5.17 -17.75 13.89
N SER A 433 5.66 -17.52 15.11
CA SER A 433 4.88 -16.96 16.21
C SER A 433 5.58 -15.76 16.84
N VAL A 434 4.81 -14.75 17.25
CA VAL A 434 5.34 -13.59 18.00
C VAL A 434 6.07 -14.06 19.26
N GLY A 435 7.25 -13.51 19.50
CA GLY A 435 8.16 -13.85 20.58
C GLY A 435 9.17 -14.97 20.25
N ALA A 436 8.98 -15.71 19.17
CA ALA A 436 9.93 -16.75 18.76
C ALA A 436 11.28 -16.15 18.36
N ARG A 437 12.35 -16.89 18.62
CA ARG A 437 13.72 -16.56 18.16
C ARG A 437 13.95 -17.15 16.78
N VAL A 438 14.47 -16.34 15.87
CA VAL A 438 14.80 -16.72 14.49
C VAL A 438 16.20 -16.23 14.13
N LEU A 439 16.95 -17.07 13.41
CA LEU A 439 18.24 -16.70 12.85
C LEU A 439 18.01 -16.05 11.48
N CYS A 440 18.51 -14.84 11.29
CA CYS A 440 18.28 -14.06 10.08
C CYS A 440 19.59 -13.58 9.44
N VAL A 441 19.58 -13.47 8.12
CA VAL A 441 20.70 -12.98 7.30
C VAL A 441 20.33 -11.62 6.71
N VAL A 442 21.15 -10.61 6.97
CA VAL A 442 20.93 -9.24 6.47
C VAL A 442 21.07 -9.20 4.95
N GLN A 443 20.04 -8.69 4.28
CA GLN A 443 20.01 -8.50 2.82
C GLN A 443 20.38 -7.07 2.42
N ALA A 444 19.92 -6.08 3.19
CA ALA A 444 20.27 -4.68 3.00
C ALA A 444 20.17 -3.92 4.34
N ALA A 445 20.93 -2.84 4.45
CA ALA A 445 20.90 -1.95 5.61
C ALA A 445 20.77 -0.49 5.16
N ASP A 446 19.71 0.17 5.62
CA ASP A 446 19.49 1.61 5.53
C ASP A 446 19.79 2.25 6.91
N ASP A 447 19.75 3.57 7.05
CA ASP A 447 19.96 4.24 8.34
C ASP A 447 18.79 4.03 9.33
N GLN A 448 17.58 3.78 8.83
CA GLN A 448 16.37 3.64 9.64
C GLN A 448 15.93 2.20 9.91
N PHE A 449 16.31 1.26 9.04
CA PHE A 449 15.95 -0.14 9.17
C PHE A 449 16.90 -1.03 8.36
N ILE A 450 16.88 -2.33 8.64
CA ILE A 450 17.55 -3.34 7.83
C ILE A 450 16.50 -4.34 7.32
N THR A 451 16.72 -4.89 6.13
CA THR A 451 15.93 -5.99 5.58
C THR A 451 16.70 -7.29 5.73
N LEU A 452 16.02 -8.36 6.13
CA LEU A 452 16.63 -9.66 6.37
C LEU A 452 15.79 -10.78 5.76
N LEU A 453 16.40 -11.95 5.64
CA LEU A 453 15.71 -13.21 5.40
C LEU A 453 15.92 -14.13 6.61
N VAL A 454 14.90 -14.89 7.02
CA VAL A 454 15.12 -16.00 7.94
C VAL A 454 16.01 -17.03 7.23
N LYS A 455 17.10 -17.44 7.88
CA LYS A 455 18.10 -18.35 7.31
C LYS A 455 17.43 -19.63 6.80
N ASP A 456 17.90 -20.11 5.64
CA ASP A 456 17.38 -21.30 4.95
C ASP A 456 15.90 -21.20 4.49
N THR A 457 15.32 -20.00 4.49
CA THR A 457 13.96 -19.77 3.98
C THR A 457 13.90 -18.51 3.11
N ASN A 458 12.77 -18.32 2.40
CA ASN A 458 12.47 -17.09 1.67
C ASN A 458 11.66 -16.07 2.51
N GLN A 459 11.51 -16.29 3.82
CA GLN A 459 10.71 -15.42 4.68
C GLN A 459 11.39 -14.06 4.85
N ARG A 460 10.72 -13.00 4.40
CA ARG A 460 11.19 -11.62 4.52
C ARG A 460 10.97 -11.07 5.91
N CYS A 461 11.94 -10.28 6.36
CA CYS A 461 11.93 -9.64 7.66
C CYS A 461 12.40 -8.20 7.55
N ILE A 462 11.94 -7.37 8.49
CA ILE A 462 12.40 -5.99 8.68
C ILE A 462 12.71 -5.76 10.16
N ALA A 463 13.84 -5.14 10.45
CA ALA A 463 14.14 -4.67 11.79
C ALA A 463 14.36 -3.16 11.75
N TYR A 464 13.55 -2.41 12.48
CA TYR A 464 13.69 -0.96 12.58
C TYR A 464 14.79 -0.58 13.58
N ARG A 465 15.42 0.58 13.37
CA ARG A 465 16.51 1.11 14.21
C ARG A 465 16.23 1.01 15.71
N ARG A 466 15.02 1.38 16.14
CA ARG A 466 14.56 1.31 17.55
C ARG A 466 14.65 -0.09 18.18
N ASN A 467 14.65 -1.14 17.36
CA ASN A 467 14.78 -2.53 17.76
C ASN A 467 16.18 -3.11 17.45
N LEU A 468 17.13 -2.28 16.99
CA LEU A 468 18.48 -2.69 16.59
C LEU A 468 19.57 -2.04 17.44
N THR A 469 19.44 -0.74 17.74
CA THR A 469 20.42 0.03 18.50
C THR A 469 19.77 1.20 19.22
N TYR A 470 20.33 1.58 20.37
CA TYR A 470 19.98 2.81 21.09
C TYR A 470 20.79 4.02 20.63
N SER A 471 21.87 3.81 19.86
CA SER A 471 22.68 4.90 19.32
C SER A 471 21.94 5.68 18.24
N ARG A 472 22.13 7.00 18.24
CA ARG A 472 21.65 7.93 17.22
C ARG A 472 22.66 8.12 16.09
N PHE A 473 23.93 7.81 16.34
CA PHE A 473 25.03 8.09 15.41
C PHE A 473 25.61 6.85 14.74
N ALA A 474 25.36 5.65 15.28
CA ALA A 474 25.84 4.41 14.66
C ALA A 474 25.16 4.16 13.32
N PHE A 475 25.94 3.85 12.29
CA PHE A 475 25.42 3.45 11.00
C PHE A 475 24.99 1.99 11.03
N LEU A 476 23.75 1.70 10.62
CA LEU A 476 23.25 0.32 10.70
C LEU A 476 23.99 -0.61 9.73
N HIS A 477 24.48 -0.10 8.60
CA HIS A 477 25.28 -0.89 7.65
C HIS A 477 26.67 -1.29 8.19
N GLU A 478 27.20 -0.56 9.18
CA GLU A 478 28.44 -0.94 9.87
C GLU A 478 28.16 -1.97 10.98
N LEU A 479 27.05 -1.81 11.73
CA LEU A 479 26.65 -2.74 12.78
C LEU A 479 26.13 -4.07 12.22
N PHE A 480 25.43 -4.02 11.09
CA PHE A 480 24.74 -5.13 10.44
C PHE A 480 25.07 -5.13 8.94
N PRO A 481 26.30 -5.51 8.54
CA PRO A 481 26.68 -5.55 7.14
C PRO A 481 25.89 -6.60 6.36
N ILE A 482 25.81 -6.46 5.03
CA ILE A 482 25.13 -7.44 4.16
C ILE A 482 25.78 -8.82 4.34
N GLY A 483 24.94 -9.84 4.55
CA GLY A 483 25.38 -11.21 4.85
C GLY A 483 25.65 -11.48 6.33
N TYR A 484 25.57 -10.48 7.21
CA TYR A 484 25.67 -10.69 8.66
C TYR A 484 24.52 -11.58 9.14
N GLU A 485 24.86 -12.61 9.91
CA GLU A 485 23.88 -13.53 10.50
C GLU A 485 23.73 -13.23 11.99
N ALA A 486 22.50 -13.05 12.46
CA ALA A 486 22.25 -12.87 13.87
C ALA A 486 20.84 -13.31 14.29
N ASP A 487 20.69 -13.50 15.59
CA ASP A 487 19.42 -13.87 16.18
C ASP A 487 18.51 -12.66 16.44
N PHE A 488 17.23 -12.84 16.12
CA PHE A 488 16.19 -11.86 16.35
C PHE A 488 14.97 -12.51 17.00
N TYR A 489 14.26 -11.73 17.82
CA TYR A 489 12.90 -12.08 18.25
C TYR A 489 11.88 -11.52 17.27
N ILE A 490 10.89 -12.32 16.92
CA ILE A 490 9.71 -11.86 16.16
C ILE A 490 8.89 -10.96 17.08
N LYS A 491 8.82 -9.68 16.75
CA LYS A 491 8.05 -8.69 17.53
C LYS A 491 6.61 -8.59 17.04
N GLU A 492 6.43 -8.57 15.73
CA GLU A 492 5.11 -8.45 15.10
C GLU A 492 5.12 -9.14 13.74
N ILE A 493 3.94 -9.57 13.31
CA ILE A 493 3.73 -10.26 12.04
C ILE A 493 2.86 -9.36 11.15
N ASP A 494 3.41 -8.93 10.02
CA ASP A 494 2.67 -8.21 8.98
C ASP A 494 2.10 -9.20 7.95
N TYR A 495 0.86 -9.62 8.18
CA TYR A 495 0.09 -10.50 7.28
C TYR A 495 -0.33 -9.81 5.97
N ILE A 496 -0.20 -8.49 5.85
CA ILE A 496 -0.54 -7.79 4.60
C ILE A 496 0.60 -7.93 3.60
N ASN A 497 1.84 -7.76 4.09
CA ASN A 497 3.04 -7.79 3.26
C ASN A 497 3.84 -9.10 3.34
N ASN A 498 3.38 -10.10 4.11
CA ASN A 498 4.12 -11.34 4.39
C ASN A 498 5.53 -11.04 4.95
N CYS A 499 5.61 -10.21 5.99
CA CYS A 499 6.87 -9.73 6.55
C CYS A 499 6.88 -9.86 8.09
N LEU A 500 8.03 -10.20 8.66
CA LEU A 500 8.22 -10.24 10.11
C LEU A 500 8.90 -8.94 10.59
N GLU A 501 8.31 -8.23 11.55
CA GLU A 501 9.03 -7.20 12.30
C GLU A 501 9.89 -7.88 13.37
N LEU A 502 11.19 -7.59 13.34
CA LEU A 502 12.17 -8.20 14.21
C LEU A 502 12.72 -7.24 15.26
N LYS A 503 13.18 -7.82 16.37
CA LYS A 503 13.96 -7.16 17.42
C LYS A 503 15.24 -7.92 17.69
N TYR A 504 16.37 -7.20 17.67
CA TYR A 504 17.68 -7.79 17.90
C TYR A 504 17.77 -8.38 19.31
N VAL A 505 18.24 -9.63 19.41
CA VAL A 505 18.30 -10.36 20.69
C VAL A 505 19.26 -9.68 21.66
N ASP A 506 20.42 -9.24 21.18
CA ASP A 506 21.47 -8.65 22.02
C ASP A 506 21.33 -7.13 22.21
N LEU A 507 20.13 -6.58 21.96
CA LEU A 507 19.84 -5.18 22.22
C LEU A 507 19.72 -4.92 23.74
N ILE A 508 20.82 -4.49 24.35
CA ILE A 508 20.89 -4.11 25.77
C ILE A 508 20.58 -2.62 25.93
N ASN A 509 19.72 -2.28 26.90
CA ASN A 509 19.38 -0.89 27.21
C ASN A 509 20.52 -0.23 28.01
N PRO A 510 21.26 0.74 27.43
CA PRO A 510 22.45 1.30 28.07
C PRO A 510 22.11 2.15 29.31
N TRP A 511 20.85 2.56 29.47
CA TRP A 511 20.39 3.36 30.61
C TRP A 511 20.09 2.55 31.87
N GLU A 512 20.12 1.21 31.80
CA GLU A 512 19.98 0.34 32.97
C GLU A 512 21.28 0.27 33.78
N ASN A 513 22.44 0.38 33.13
CA ASN A 513 23.74 0.42 33.79
C ASN A 513 24.69 1.39 33.06
N ILE A 514 24.66 2.66 33.49
CA ILE A 514 25.33 3.77 32.80
C ILE A 514 26.87 3.70 32.98
N GLY A 515 27.37 3.15 34.09
CA GLY A 515 28.82 3.04 34.36
C GLY A 515 29.58 4.37 34.55
N PHE A 516 28.89 5.52 34.46
CA PHE A 516 29.46 6.86 34.63
C PHE A 516 28.82 7.59 35.81
N HIS A 517 29.58 8.46 36.47
CA HIS A 517 29.19 9.24 37.62
C HIS A 517 29.32 10.75 37.37
N VAL A 518 28.62 11.55 38.18
CA VAL A 518 28.78 13.01 38.15
C VAL A 518 30.20 13.36 38.60
N ASP A 519 30.79 14.37 37.96
CA ASP A 519 32.17 14.83 38.12
C ASP A 519 33.28 13.97 37.50
N ASP A 520 32.96 12.86 36.84
CA ASP A 520 33.93 12.09 36.07
C ASP A 520 34.53 12.94 34.94
N GLU A 521 35.86 12.90 34.80
CA GLU A 521 36.59 13.48 33.67
C GLU A 521 36.76 12.43 32.57
N ILE A 522 36.24 12.75 31.39
CA ILE A 522 36.17 11.82 30.26
C ILE A 522 36.63 12.50 28.98
N ASN A 523 37.24 11.72 28.09
CA ASN A 523 37.47 12.14 26.71
C ASN A 523 36.26 11.72 25.88
N ILE A 524 35.63 12.67 25.22
CA ILE A 524 34.47 12.44 24.34
C ILE A 524 34.83 12.75 22.90
N GLN A 525 34.18 12.07 21.96
CA GLN A 525 34.28 12.38 20.54
C GLN A 525 33.16 13.33 20.11
N ILE A 526 33.45 14.35 19.32
CA ILE A 526 32.44 15.28 18.80
C ILE A 526 31.72 14.64 17.61
N LEU A 527 30.48 14.14 17.81
CA LEU A 527 29.72 13.47 16.75
C LEU A 527 28.90 14.44 15.91
N ALA A 528 28.26 15.42 16.56
CA ALA A 528 27.53 16.50 15.90
C ALA A 528 27.65 17.84 16.65
N LYS A 529 27.48 18.94 15.90
CA LYS A 529 27.53 20.31 16.41
C LYS A 529 26.28 21.04 15.94
N THR A 530 25.42 21.40 16.87
CA THR A 530 24.20 22.18 16.60
C THR A 530 24.45 23.66 16.92
N GLU A 531 23.45 24.53 16.76
CA GLU A 531 23.59 25.93 17.16
C GLU A 531 23.76 26.07 18.68
N THR A 532 23.06 25.25 19.47
CA THR A 532 22.93 25.41 20.93
C THR A 532 23.84 24.48 21.75
N CYS A 533 24.31 23.37 21.20
CA CYS A 533 25.17 22.41 21.90
C CYS A 533 26.12 21.66 20.96
N ILE A 534 26.96 20.82 21.56
CA ILE A 534 27.71 19.75 20.92
C ILE A 534 27.13 18.43 21.40
N GLU A 535 26.93 17.50 20.48
CA GLU A 535 26.34 16.19 20.76
C GLU A 535 27.37 15.09 20.62
N THR A 536 27.29 14.12 21.52
CA THR A 536 28.17 12.97 21.59
C THR A 536 27.43 11.77 22.18
N GLU A 537 28.09 10.62 22.16
CA GLU A 537 27.68 9.42 22.88
C GLU A 537 28.86 8.91 23.71
N LEU A 538 28.64 8.64 25.00
CA LEU A 538 29.71 8.15 25.88
C LEU A 538 30.00 6.66 25.65
N SER A 539 28.95 5.92 25.34
CA SER A 539 28.95 4.54 24.87
C SER A 539 27.72 4.34 23.99
N ASN A 540 27.63 3.21 23.29
CA ASN A 540 26.58 2.93 22.31
C ASN A 540 25.16 3.17 22.92
N GLY A 541 24.53 4.29 22.55
CA GLY A 541 23.19 4.69 23.04
C GLY A 541 23.13 5.51 24.34
N LEU A 542 24.26 5.84 24.98
CA LEU A 542 24.33 6.84 26.06
C LEU A 542 24.55 8.23 25.48
N PHE A 543 23.45 8.88 25.11
CA PHE A 543 23.46 10.22 24.53
C PHE A 543 23.88 11.29 25.55
N ALA A 544 24.83 12.13 25.14
CA ALA A 544 25.33 13.22 25.94
C ALA A 544 25.46 14.52 25.13
N ILE A 545 25.30 15.64 25.82
CA ILE A 545 25.41 16.97 25.23
C ILE A 545 26.35 17.83 26.04
N LEU A 546 27.11 18.68 25.35
CA LEU A 546 27.85 19.80 25.90
C LEU A 546 27.13 21.09 25.46
N PRO A 547 26.27 21.67 26.30
CA PRO A 547 25.59 22.93 25.98
C PRO A 547 26.58 24.07 25.79
N ASN A 548 26.26 25.04 24.94
CA ASN A 548 27.10 26.23 24.73
C ASN A 548 27.41 26.98 26.03
N SER A 549 26.45 27.04 26.95
CA SER A 549 26.63 27.67 28.27
C SER A 549 27.66 26.97 29.15
N GLU A 550 28.08 25.76 28.80
CA GLU A 550 29.06 24.95 29.52
C GLU A 550 30.41 24.87 28.80
N ILE A 551 30.59 25.63 27.71
CA ILE A 551 31.86 25.68 26.97
C ILE A 551 32.83 26.67 27.62
N SER A 552 32.40 27.89 27.91
CA SER A 552 33.27 28.94 28.48
C SER A 552 32.54 29.79 29.52
N TRP A 553 33.31 30.35 30.46
CA TRP A 553 32.86 31.32 31.46
C TRP A 553 32.69 32.73 30.88
N PHE A 554 33.24 33.00 29.69
CA PHE A 554 33.24 34.31 29.03
C PHE A 554 32.43 34.29 27.72
N ASN A 555 32.38 35.44 27.03
CA ASN A 555 31.61 35.62 25.78
C ASN A 555 32.33 35.07 24.53
N ASP A 556 33.39 34.29 24.71
CA ASP A 556 34.22 33.66 23.68
C ASP A 556 33.70 32.27 23.25
N ILE A 557 32.49 31.88 23.70
CA ILE A 557 31.86 30.58 23.39
C ILE A 557 31.92 30.27 21.89
N VAL A 558 31.66 31.24 21.02
CA VAL A 558 31.68 31.05 19.55
C VAL A 558 33.09 30.72 19.05
N GLU A 559 34.11 31.37 19.61
CA GLU A 559 35.50 31.19 19.22
C GLU A 559 36.04 29.84 19.71
N VAL A 560 35.79 29.50 20.98
CA VAL A 560 36.13 28.18 21.54
C VAL A 560 35.38 27.08 20.78
N LYS A 561 34.08 27.27 20.49
CA LYS A 561 33.32 26.30 19.71
C LYS A 561 33.83 26.15 18.28
N LYS A 562 34.51 27.15 17.68
CA LYS A 562 35.13 27.04 16.36
C LYS A 562 36.40 26.17 16.37
N THR A 563 37.10 26.04 17.50
CA THR A 563 38.29 25.17 17.59
C THR A 563 37.91 23.69 17.59
N PHE A 564 36.70 23.36 18.07
CA PHE A 564 36.14 22.02 18.06
C PHE A 564 35.71 21.59 16.64
N LYS A 565 36.42 20.61 16.05
CA LYS A 565 36.05 20.00 14.77
C LYS A 565 35.26 18.71 14.97
N ARG A 566 34.46 18.34 13.97
CA ARG A 566 33.73 17.08 13.98
C ARG A 566 34.73 15.92 14.01
N ASN A 567 34.43 14.90 14.81
CA ASN A 567 35.23 13.71 15.11
C ASN A 567 36.49 13.95 15.95
N ASP A 568 36.78 15.18 16.37
CA ASP A 568 37.85 15.44 17.34
C ASP A 568 37.46 14.94 18.74
N TRP A 569 38.48 14.64 19.54
CA TRP A 569 38.34 14.24 20.94
C TRP A 569 38.63 15.42 21.86
N ILE A 570 37.73 15.68 22.81
CA ILE A 570 37.88 16.74 23.81
C ILE A 570 37.70 16.17 25.22
N LYS A 571 38.48 16.70 26.17
CA LYS A 571 38.37 16.34 27.58
C LYS A 571 37.29 17.20 28.23
N VAL A 572 36.29 16.57 28.83
CA VAL A 572 35.15 17.23 29.50
C VAL A 572 34.86 16.54 30.82
N ARG A 573 33.99 17.16 31.63
CA ARG A 573 33.48 16.59 32.87
C ARG A 573 31.98 16.35 32.80
N ILE A 574 31.48 15.30 33.44
CA ILE A 574 30.05 15.06 33.59
C ILE A 574 29.48 16.03 34.63
N LYS A 575 28.59 16.93 34.21
CA LYS A 575 27.92 17.88 35.10
C LYS A 575 26.66 17.31 35.72
N LYS A 576 25.86 16.59 34.93
CA LYS A 576 24.58 16.02 35.38
C LYS A 576 24.23 14.81 34.51
N ILE A 577 23.69 13.77 35.14
CA ILE A 577 23.06 12.64 34.45
C ILE A 577 21.54 12.76 34.67
N ASP A 578 20.77 12.84 33.59
CA ASP A 578 19.31 12.89 33.63
C ASP A 578 18.72 11.57 33.11
N SER A 579 18.48 10.63 34.01
CA SER A 579 17.97 9.30 33.67
C SER A 579 16.52 9.32 33.16
N GLN A 580 15.73 10.34 33.51
CA GLN A 580 14.35 10.46 33.02
C GLN A 580 14.33 10.88 31.55
N GLN A 581 15.11 11.89 31.19
CA GLN A 581 15.21 12.37 29.80
C GLN A 581 16.18 11.53 28.95
N LYS A 582 16.94 10.61 29.56
CA LYS A 582 18.00 9.83 28.91
C LYS A 582 19.02 10.76 28.22
N ILE A 583 19.51 11.75 28.96
CA ILE A 583 20.53 12.72 28.50
C ILE A 583 21.59 12.94 29.58
N ILE A 584 22.87 12.90 29.20
CA ILE A 584 23.99 13.32 30.05
C ILE A 584 24.43 14.73 29.67
N ILE A 585 24.52 15.63 30.63
CA ILE A 585 24.98 17.01 30.44
C ILE A 585 26.46 17.10 30.85
N LEU A 586 27.28 17.54 29.90
CA LEU A 586 28.72 17.68 30.02
C LEU A 586 29.11 19.14 30.22
N THR A 587 30.31 19.38 30.74
CA THR A 587 30.89 20.71 30.89
C THR A 587 32.37 20.72 30.56
N TYR A 588 32.78 21.72 29.78
CA TYR A 588 34.17 22.01 29.43
C TYR A 588 34.75 23.08 30.37
N LYS A 589 33.91 23.68 31.22
CA LYS A 589 34.32 24.65 32.24
C LYS A 589 35.11 24.00 33.37
N ASP A 590 36.13 24.73 33.83
CA ASP A 590 36.84 24.44 35.07
C ASP A 590 35.90 24.45 36.29
N LYS A 591 36.31 23.75 37.35
CA LYS A 591 35.53 23.67 38.61
C LYS A 591 35.36 25.02 39.30
N THR A 592 36.40 25.84 39.28
CA THR A 592 36.43 27.16 39.91
C THR A 592 36.17 28.25 38.88
N SER A 593 35.25 29.18 39.21
CA SER A 593 34.97 30.32 38.33
C SER A 593 36.17 31.28 38.29
N PRO A 594 36.59 31.75 37.10
CA PRO A 594 37.67 32.73 36.97
C PRO A 594 37.36 34.09 37.61
N TYR A 595 36.08 34.36 37.89
CA TYR A 595 35.65 35.57 38.61
C TYR A 595 36.06 35.55 40.09
N ILE A 596 36.16 34.36 40.69
CA ILE A 596 36.57 34.19 42.10
C ILE A 596 38.06 34.51 42.24
N SER A 597 38.89 33.86 41.42
CA SER A 597 40.33 34.12 41.38
C SER A 597 40.66 35.58 41.07
N PHE A 598 39.85 36.22 40.21
CA PHE A 598 40.04 37.64 39.89
C PHE A 598 39.71 38.54 41.09
N TYR A 599 38.58 38.32 41.77
CA TYR A 599 38.17 39.12 42.92
C TYR A 599 39.15 39.00 44.10
N GLU A 600 39.66 37.79 44.36
CA GLU A 600 40.67 37.55 45.39
C GLU A 600 41.99 38.28 45.08
N GLY A 601 42.38 38.33 43.80
CA GLY A 601 43.59 39.01 43.34
C GLY A 601 43.51 40.54 43.24
N LEU A 602 42.33 41.15 43.44
CA LEU A 602 42.19 42.62 43.43
C LEU A 602 42.89 43.26 44.65
N PRO A 603 43.43 44.49 44.51
CA PRO A 603 44.04 45.24 45.62
C PRO A 603 43.12 45.39 46.84
N ASP A 604 43.67 45.76 48.01
CA ASP A 604 42.91 45.89 49.26
C ASP A 604 41.72 46.88 49.17
N ASP A 605 41.86 47.93 48.36
CA ASP A 605 40.80 48.90 48.11
C ASP A 605 39.71 48.38 47.16
N LYS A 606 39.90 47.19 46.58
CA LYS A 606 39.04 46.51 45.59
C LYS A 606 38.64 47.39 44.41
N ASN A 607 39.48 48.35 44.02
CA ASN A 607 39.21 49.21 42.87
C ASN A 607 39.73 48.59 41.56
N ALA A 608 38.94 48.72 40.50
CA ALA A 608 39.30 48.26 39.16
C ALA A 608 38.80 49.21 38.09
N ILE A 609 39.49 49.24 36.94
CA ILE A 609 39.09 50.05 35.79
C ILE A 609 38.07 49.25 34.96
N CYS A 610 36.86 49.78 34.85
CA CYS A 610 35.76 49.15 34.15
C CYS A 610 35.32 50.02 32.97
N GLU A 611 35.30 49.44 31.77
CA GLU A 611 34.75 50.06 30.57
C GLU A 611 33.24 49.84 30.52
N ILE A 612 32.46 50.92 30.40
CA ILE A 612 31.01 50.85 30.45
C ILE A 612 30.43 50.40 29.11
N GLU A 613 29.72 49.27 29.09
CA GLU A 613 29.05 48.75 27.90
C GLU A 613 27.58 49.18 27.82
N LEU A 614 26.87 49.19 28.95
CA LEU A 614 25.43 49.41 28.99
C LEU A 614 25.04 50.24 30.21
N ILE A 615 24.11 51.17 30.00
CA ILE A 615 23.46 51.92 31.08
C ILE A 615 21.95 51.73 30.90
N ASN A 616 21.27 51.21 31.92
CA ASN A 616 19.82 51.00 31.91
C ASN A 616 19.18 51.43 33.25
N SER A 617 17.86 51.25 33.38
CA SER A 617 17.11 51.62 34.59
C SER A 617 17.54 50.85 35.85
N TYR A 618 18.09 49.65 35.68
CA TYR A 618 18.54 48.79 36.78
C TYR A 618 19.96 49.10 37.24
N GLY A 619 20.79 49.70 36.38
CA GLY A 619 22.16 50.04 36.71
C GLY A 619 23.07 50.18 35.49
N VAL A 620 24.37 50.06 35.75
CA VAL A 620 25.45 50.15 34.77
C VAL A 620 26.11 48.79 34.64
N VAL A 621 26.35 48.33 33.41
CA VAL A 621 27.11 47.11 33.12
C VAL A 621 28.37 47.51 32.37
N GLY A 622 29.50 46.91 32.73
CA GLY A 622 30.76 47.09 32.04
C GLY A 622 31.67 45.88 32.13
N LEU A 623 32.86 46.01 31.54
CA LEU A 623 33.89 44.99 31.52
C LEU A 623 35.19 45.49 32.16
N ILE A 624 35.81 44.65 32.98
CA ILE A 624 37.20 44.81 33.41
C ILE A 624 38.08 43.87 32.58
N ASP A 625 39.25 44.34 32.16
CA ASP A 625 40.21 43.63 31.31
C ASP A 625 39.56 43.02 30.05
N SER A 626 38.53 43.69 29.52
CA SER A 626 37.72 43.26 28.37
C SER A 626 37.08 41.86 28.52
N LYS A 627 37.01 41.29 29.73
CA LYS A 627 36.51 39.92 29.95
C LYS A 627 35.61 39.74 31.17
N TYR A 628 35.88 40.43 32.28
CA TYR A 628 35.11 40.27 33.51
C TYR A 628 33.93 41.23 33.54
N LYS A 629 32.73 40.68 33.47
CA LYS A 629 31.49 41.46 33.59
C LYS A 629 31.31 42.03 35.00
N VAL A 630 31.07 43.33 35.08
CA VAL A 630 30.71 44.05 36.30
C VAL A 630 29.31 44.62 36.14
N PHE A 631 28.45 44.39 37.13
CA PHE A 631 27.17 45.06 37.26
C PHE A 631 27.19 46.00 38.45
N ILE A 632 26.80 47.25 38.23
CA ILE A 632 26.70 48.30 39.24
C ILE A 632 25.22 48.67 39.34
N PRO A 633 24.52 48.25 40.41
CA PRO A 633 23.11 48.57 40.59
C PRO A 633 22.88 50.08 40.58
N SER A 634 21.71 50.53 40.12
CA SER A 634 21.36 51.96 40.09
C SER A 634 21.41 52.62 41.47
N SER A 635 21.10 51.87 42.55
CA SER A 635 21.26 52.33 43.93
C SER A 635 22.70 52.54 44.37
N GLU A 636 23.68 52.11 43.57
CA GLU A 636 25.12 52.24 43.81
C GLU A 636 25.78 53.31 42.91
N THR A 637 24.99 54.01 42.07
CA THR A 637 25.50 55.06 41.17
C THR A 637 25.30 56.48 41.70
N TYR A 638 24.46 56.68 42.72
CA TYR A 638 24.16 58.00 43.29
C TYR A 638 24.13 58.00 44.84
N ILE A 639 24.26 59.19 45.42
CA ILE A 639 24.02 59.49 46.83
C ILE A 639 23.11 60.73 46.90
N GLY A 640 21.87 60.56 47.35
CA GLY A 640 20.88 61.64 47.37
C GLY A 640 20.65 62.24 45.98
N LYS A 641 20.96 63.53 45.81
CA LYS A 641 20.86 64.24 44.52
C LYS A 641 22.14 64.15 43.66
N ASN A 642 23.24 63.66 44.22
CA ASN A 642 24.53 63.62 43.54
C ASN A 642 24.69 62.26 42.84
N ASN A 643 24.80 62.26 41.52
CA ASN A 643 24.99 61.06 40.71
C ASN A 643 26.41 61.02 40.11
N TYR A 644 27.02 59.84 40.05
CA TYR A 644 28.27 59.63 39.33
C TYR A 644 27.97 59.54 37.83
N LYS A 645 28.43 60.53 37.05
CA LYS A 645 28.13 60.61 35.62
C LYS A 645 29.03 59.67 34.82
N THR A 646 28.44 58.64 34.23
CA THR A 646 29.11 57.68 33.34
C THR A 646 28.60 57.79 31.91
N HIS A 647 29.44 57.38 30.96
CA HIS A 647 29.11 57.31 29.54
C HIS A 647 29.52 55.96 28.97
N ILE A 648 28.72 55.42 28.05
CA ILE A 648 29.02 54.17 27.32
C ILE A 648 30.33 54.35 26.53
N GLY A 649 31.17 53.32 26.52
CA GLY A 649 32.48 53.28 25.84
C GLY A 649 33.60 54.02 26.56
N LYS A 650 33.37 54.51 27.79
CA LYS A 650 34.41 55.13 28.62
C LYS A 650 34.75 54.26 29.82
N SER A 651 36.01 54.33 30.23
CA SER A 651 36.53 53.62 31.39
C SER A 651 36.45 54.48 32.65
N TYR A 652 35.99 53.89 33.75
CA TYR A 652 35.90 54.52 35.06
C TYR A 652 36.43 53.58 36.14
N THR A 653 36.94 54.16 37.23
CA THR A 653 37.28 53.39 38.43
C THR A 653 36.00 52.96 39.14
N VAL A 654 35.87 51.67 39.38
CA VAL A 654 34.74 51.04 40.07
C VAL A 654 35.29 50.27 41.26
N ASN A 655 34.63 50.41 42.41
CA ASN A 655 34.92 49.59 43.57
C ASN A 655 34.12 48.29 43.50
N ILE A 656 34.78 47.14 43.56
CA ILE A 656 34.14 45.82 43.47
C ILE A 656 33.78 45.33 44.86
N LYS A 657 32.48 45.25 45.14
CA LYS A 657 31.96 44.88 46.46
C LYS A 657 32.02 43.38 46.67
N GLU A 658 31.48 42.63 45.72
CA GLU A 658 31.27 41.19 45.85
C GLU A 658 31.18 40.52 44.47
N ILE A 659 31.11 39.19 44.48
CA ILE A 659 30.83 38.37 43.30
C ILE A 659 29.35 38.02 43.33
N ASP A 660 28.69 38.01 42.16
CA ASP A 660 27.33 37.51 42.04
C ASP A 660 27.23 36.06 42.56
N LYS A 661 26.06 35.68 43.08
CA LYS A 661 25.80 34.36 43.68
C LYS A 661 26.10 33.19 42.73
N ARG A 662 26.02 33.40 41.42
CA ARG A 662 26.31 32.37 40.40
C ARG A 662 27.78 32.31 40.02
N GLY A 663 28.60 33.23 40.52
CA GLY A 663 30.02 33.33 40.18
C GLY A 663 30.28 33.77 38.73
N THR A 664 29.31 34.40 38.07
CA THR A 664 29.40 34.75 36.63
C THR A 664 29.58 36.23 36.34
N SER A 665 29.58 37.08 37.37
CA SER A 665 29.79 38.52 37.26
C SER A 665 30.22 39.11 38.60
N LEU A 666 30.83 40.28 38.56
CA LEU A 666 31.20 41.09 39.74
C LEU A 666 30.12 42.14 40.01
N ILE A 667 29.93 42.50 41.28
CA ILE A 667 29.02 43.57 41.71
C ILE A 667 29.84 44.77 42.16
N GLY A 668 29.68 45.90 41.48
CA GLY A 668 30.44 47.13 41.72
C GLY A 668 29.64 48.28 42.36
N THR A 669 30.33 49.32 42.80
CA THR A 669 29.75 50.58 43.32
C THR A 669 30.57 51.81 42.90
N PHE A 670 29.87 52.92 42.65
CA PHE A 670 30.48 54.25 42.45
C PHE A 670 30.42 55.13 43.70
N LYS A 671 29.70 54.72 44.75
CA LYS A 671 29.51 55.54 45.97
C LYS A 671 30.79 56.10 46.59
N PRO A 672 31.91 55.35 46.69
CA PRO A 672 33.16 55.89 47.23
C PRO A 672 33.68 57.12 46.49
N PHE A 673 33.31 57.30 45.21
CA PHE A 673 33.75 58.40 44.36
C PHE A 673 32.74 59.56 44.28
N ILE A 674 31.64 59.50 45.03
CA ILE A 674 30.59 60.53 45.06
C ILE A 674 30.72 61.34 46.35
N ILE A 675 30.79 62.67 46.22
CA ILE A 675 30.77 63.55 47.37
C ILE A 675 29.36 63.55 47.98
N PRO A 676 29.16 63.15 49.25
CA PRO A 676 27.83 63.08 49.85
C PRO A 676 27.18 64.47 49.98
N PRO A 677 25.89 64.66 49.63
CA PRO A 677 25.22 65.95 49.77
C PRO A 677 25.18 66.47 51.22
N LEU A 678 25.10 65.58 52.20
CA LEU A 678 25.12 65.91 53.63
C LEU A 678 26.54 66.18 54.18
N ALA A 679 27.60 66.11 53.37
CA ALA A 679 28.97 66.31 53.86
C ALA A 679 29.19 67.70 54.48
N GLU A 680 28.55 68.74 53.96
CA GLU A 680 28.59 70.09 54.57
C GLU A 680 27.76 70.16 55.87
N PHE A 681 26.61 69.48 55.92
CA PHE A 681 25.73 69.45 57.09
C PHE A 681 26.39 68.72 58.27
N ASN A 682 27.07 67.60 58.00
CA ASN A 682 27.80 66.81 59.00
C ASN A 682 29.00 67.56 59.62
N LYS A 683 29.50 68.61 58.97
CA LYS A 683 30.53 69.49 59.56
C LYS A 683 29.93 70.50 60.54
N GLU A 684 28.67 70.87 60.37
CA GLU A 684 27.98 71.90 61.16
C GLU A 684 27.21 71.32 62.36
N PHE A 685 26.62 70.14 62.20
CA PHE A 685 25.85 69.45 63.22
C PHE A 685 26.51 68.13 63.60
N LYS A 686 26.49 67.79 64.89
CA LYS A 686 27.07 66.55 65.41
C LYS A 686 25.99 65.63 65.96
N GLU A 687 26.22 64.32 65.85
CA GLU A 687 25.38 63.30 66.49
C GLU A 687 25.35 63.53 68.02
N GLY A 688 24.18 63.38 68.62
CA GLY A 688 23.90 63.70 70.03
C GLY A 688 23.44 65.13 70.29
N GLN A 689 23.52 66.04 69.32
CA GLN A 689 23.07 67.43 69.50
C GLN A 689 21.55 67.53 69.66
N ILE A 690 21.08 68.27 70.67
CA ILE A 690 19.66 68.58 70.86
C ILE A 690 19.26 69.73 69.94
N LEU A 691 18.25 69.51 69.09
CA LEU A 691 17.73 70.50 68.16
C LEU A 691 16.37 70.99 68.64
N SER A 692 16.20 72.31 68.73
CA SER A 692 14.94 72.95 69.12
C SER A 692 14.35 73.75 67.95
N ARG A 693 13.03 74.05 68.02
CA ARG A 693 12.29 74.81 66.99
C ARG A 693 12.31 74.13 65.62
N LEU A 694 12.17 72.80 65.60
CA LEU A 694 12.08 72.01 64.39
C LEU A 694 10.73 72.25 63.71
N LYS A 695 10.74 72.53 62.41
CA LYS A 695 9.52 72.70 61.62
C LYS A 695 9.13 71.36 61.00
N MET A 696 7.98 70.80 61.39
CA MET A 696 7.41 69.62 60.75
C MET A 696 7.06 69.95 59.28
N ILE A 697 7.45 69.05 58.36
CA ILE A 697 7.22 69.18 56.92
C ILE A 697 6.07 68.26 56.49
N LYS A 698 6.19 66.98 56.87
CA LYS A 698 5.25 65.93 56.51
C LYS A 698 5.30 64.80 57.52
N VAL A 699 4.17 64.11 57.66
CA VAL A 699 4.07 62.82 58.33
C VAL A 699 3.97 61.74 57.25
N ALA A 700 4.73 60.67 57.41
CA ALA A 700 4.73 59.51 56.53
C ALA A 700 4.59 58.24 57.36
N ASP A 701 4.35 57.10 56.70
CA ASP A 701 4.14 55.82 57.38
C ASP A 701 5.30 55.42 58.30
N GLU A 702 6.51 55.76 57.91
CA GLU A 702 7.75 55.45 58.64
C GLU A 702 8.05 56.42 59.81
N GLY A 703 7.47 57.63 59.80
CA GLY A 703 7.77 58.65 60.80
C GLY A 703 7.48 60.08 60.36
N VAL A 704 8.03 61.04 61.09
CA VAL A 704 7.80 62.48 60.89
C VAL A 704 9.05 63.14 60.34
N TYR A 705 8.89 63.93 59.30
CA TYR A 705 9.96 64.69 58.67
C TYR A 705 10.00 66.12 59.19
N PHE A 706 11.18 66.56 59.63
CA PHE A 706 11.44 67.90 60.12
C PHE A 706 12.45 68.63 59.22
N LEU A 707 12.31 69.95 59.12
CA LEU A 707 13.25 70.81 58.41
C LEU A 707 14.27 71.41 59.37
N ILE A 708 15.53 71.09 59.18
CA ILE A 708 16.65 71.72 59.89
C ILE A 708 17.27 72.77 58.98
N ARG A 709 17.28 74.03 59.43
CA ARG A 709 17.94 75.12 58.72
C ARG A 709 19.38 75.27 59.21
N SER A 710 20.33 75.11 58.29
CA SER A 710 21.74 75.47 58.50
C SER A 710 21.91 76.98 58.51
N LYS A 711 22.97 77.48 59.17
CA LYS A 711 23.36 78.91 59.18
C LYS A 711 23.49 79.52 57.78
N ARG A 712 23.78 78.70 56.76
CA ARG A 712 23.90 79.14 55.35
C ARG A 712 22.58 79.16 54.58
N LYS A 713 21.43 79.16 55.27
CA LYS A 713 20.07 79.11 54.67
C LYS A 713 19.77 77.87 53.81
N LYS A 714 20.64 76.86 53.80
CA LYS A 714 20.32 75.53 53.26
C LYS A 714 19.48 74.78 54.27
N SER A 715 18.43 74.12 53.81
CA SER A 715 17.54 73.34 54.66
C SER A 715 17.68 71.85 54.36
N VAL A 716 17.88 71.04 55.39
CA VAL A 716 17.99 69.59 55.31
C VAL A 716 16.77 68.95 55.97
N GLU A 717 16.21 67.95 55.30
CA GLU A 717 15.14 67.13 55.86
C GLU A 717 15.73 66.08 56.80
N ALA A 718 15.17 65.99 58.00
CA ALA A 718 15.56 65.02 59.02
C ALA A 718 14.35 64.19 59.43
N LEU A 719 14.53 62.88 59.54
CA LEU A 719 13.49 61.90 59.79
C LEU A 719 13.52 61.45 61.25
N LEU A 720 12.42 61.65 61.97
CA LEU A 720 12.11 60.98 63.22
C LEU A 720 11.28 59.73 62.92
N LEU A 721 11.90 58.55 63.01
CA LEU A 721 11.20 57.28 62.81
C LEU A 721 10.21 57.01 63.95
N LYS A 722 9.08 56.35 63.68
CA LYS A 722 8.12 55.90 64.72
C LYS A 722 8.79 55.16 65.88
N SER A 723 9.75 54.28 65.56
CA SER A 723 10.54 53.51 66.54
C SER A 723 11.50 54.34 67.39
N GLU A 724 11.66 55.62 67.08
CA GLU A 724 12.53 56.55 67.79
C GLU A 724 11.74 57.57 68.62
N ILE A 725 10.43 57.36 68.79
CA ILE A 725 9.53 58.28 69.50
C ILE A 725 9.35 57.87 70.97
N SER A 726 8.95 56.63 71.22
CA SER A 726 8.75 56.04 72.55
C SER A 726 9.45 54.69 72.64
N ASN A 727 9.87 54.29 73.85
CA ASN A 727 10.37 52.93 74.13
C ASN A 727 9.25 51.96 74.52
N ASP A 728 8.19 52.46 75.14
CA ASP A 728 7.22 51.64 75.87
C ASP A 728 5.86 51.55 75.17
N TYR A 729 5.60 52.44 74.20
CA TYR A 729 4.31 52.55 73.53
C TYR A 729 4.42 52.53 72.01
N PHE A 730 3.43 51.90 71.37
CA PHE A 730 3.24 52.00 69.94
C PHE A 730 2.58 53.34 69.60
N VAL A 731 3.28 54.17 68.81
CA VAL A 731 2.83 55.53 68.50
C VAL A 731 2.04 55.56 67.19
N GLN A 732 0.81 56.07 67.26
CA GLN A 732 -0.11 56.32 66.13
C GLN A 732 -0.46 57.81 66.06
N ASP A 733 -1.10 58.25 64.98
CA ASP A 733 -1.64 59.62 64.81
C ASP A 733 -0.63 60.75 65.07
N LEU A 734 0.56 60.61 64.49
CA LEU A 734 1.69 61.54 64.66
C LEU A 734 1.43 62.95 64.14
N ASP A 735 0.50 63.10 63.22
CA ASP A 735 0.01 64.37 62.71
C ASP A 735 -0.79 65.15 63.76
N LEU A 736 -1.49 64.46 64.68
CA LEU A 736 -2.15 65.08 65.82
C LEU A 736 -1.14 65.49 66.90
N PHE A 737 -0.09 64.69 67.13
CA PHE A 737 0.95 65.03 68.11
C PHE A 737 1.83 66.21 67.66
N PHE A 738 2.25 66.23 66.40
CA PHE A 738 3.09 67.28 65.82
C PHE A 738 2.27 68.29 64.99
N ASP A 739 0.99 68.50 65.33
CA ASP A 739 0.18 69.55 64.74
C ASP A 739 0.99 70.86 64.82
N GLY A 740 1.07 71.64 63.75
CA GLY A 740 2.12 72.67 63.60
C GLY A 740 2.16 73.78 64.67
N SER A 741 1.28 73.73 65.67
CA SER A 741 1.25 74.56 66.87
C SER A 741 2.23 74.11 67.97
N TYR A 742 2.66 72.84 68.00
CA TYR A 742 3.52 72.28 69.05
C TYR A 742 4.94 71.94 68.58
N SER A 743 5.92 72.31 69.41
CA SER A 743 7.33 72.06 69.13
C SER A 743 8.04 71.57 70.38
N CYS A 744 8.59 70.36 70.29
CA CYS A 744 9.51 69.83 71.29
C CYS A 744 10.94 69.77 70.71
N PRO A 745 11.97 69.81 71.58
CA PRO A 745 13.32 69.49 71.14
C PRO A 745 13.39 68.02 70.71
N ILE A 746 14.32 67.67 69.82
CA ILE A 746 14.60 66.29 69.42
C ILE A 746 16.12 66.12 69.25
N VAL A 747 16.67 64.98 69.66
CA VAL A 747 18.11 64.69 69.50
C VAL A 747 18.42 64.29 68.07
N LEU A 748 19.47 64.86 67.50
CA LEU A 748 20.08 64.36 66.26
C LEU A 748 20.77 63.03 66.57
N LYS A 749 20.17 61.92 66.15
CA LYS A 749 20.67 60.58 66.43
C LYS A 749 21.84 60.19 65.53
N LYS A 750 21.67 60.33 64.22
CA LYS A 750 22.65 59.85 63.23
C LYS A 750 22.60 60.65 61.94
N ILE A 751 23.76 60.95 61.35
CA ILE A 751 23.87 61.51 59.98
C ILE A 751 24.38 60.41 59.06
N ASP A 752 23.49 59.79 58.29
CA ASP A 752 23.88 58.74 57.34
C ASP A 752 24.25 59.35 55.98
N LEU A 753 25.56 59.54 55.75
CA LEU A 753 26.09 60.12 54.51
C LEU A 753 25.85 59.23 53.28
N ASN A 754 25.79 57.91 53.45
CA ASN A 754 25.61 56.97 52.33
C ASN A 754 24.15 56.88 51.90
N LYS A 755 23.22 56.88 52.86
CA LYS A 755 21.78 56.91 52.58
C LYS A 755 21.25 58.32 52.32
N ASN A 756 22.04 59.36 52.63
CA ASN A 756 21.66 60.76 52.56
C ASN A 756 20.43 61.08 53.46
N VAL A 757 20.40 60.52 54.67
CA VAL A 757 19.30 60.69 55.64
C VAL A 757 19.87 61.16 56.98
N VAL A 758 19.23 62.17 57.58
CA VAL A 758 19.49 62.60 58.96
C VAL A 758 18.41 62.00 59.85
N TYR A 759 18.79 61.21 60.84
CA TYR A 759 17.87 60.58 61.79
C TYR A 759 17.78 61.38 63.09
N LEU A 760 16.56 61.56 63.56
CA LEU A 760 16.23 62.17 64.84
C LEU A 760 15.71 61.12 65.83
N SER A 761 15.77 61.42 67.13
CA SER A 761 15.25 60.55 68.18
C SER A 761 14.70 61.34 69.35
N LEU A 762 13.41 61.12 69.64
CA LEU A 762 12.73 61.70 70.80
C LEU A 762 12.98 60.83 72.04
N LYS A 763 13.03 59.50 71.90
CA LYS A 763 13.42 58.61 73.01
C LYS A 763 14.82 58.89 73.55
N ALA A 764 15.75 59.29 72.66
CA ALA A 764 17.10 59.68 73.11
C ALA A 764 17.05 60.98 73.92
N LEU A 765 16.12 61.89 73.62
CA LEU A 765 15.91 63.09 74.43
C LEU A 765 15.31 62.75 75.80
N THR A 766 14.28 61.89 75.83
CA THR A 766 13.61 61.52 77.09
C THR A 766 14.56 60.77 78.01
N ALA A 767 15.38 59.86 77.47
CA ALA A 767 16.43 59.18 78.22
C ALA A 767 17.50 60.14 78.77
N LEU A 768 17.94 61.14 78.00
CA LEU A 768 18.88 62.16 78.48
C LEU A 768 18.32 63.02 79.62
N ASN A 769 16.98 63.13 79.71
CA ASN A 769 16.30 63.97 80.69
C ASN A 769 15.64 63.17 81.82
N GLU A 770 15.74 61.85 81.85
CA GLU A 770 15.05 60.97 82.81
C GLU A 770 15.32 61.37 84.27
N SER A 771 16.57 61.74 84.58
CA SER A 771 16.96 62.21 85.92
C SER A 771 16.27 63.52 86.35
N ARG A 772 15.64 64.25 85.42
CA ARG A 772 14.87 65.47 85.74
C ARG A 772 13.55 65.14 86.42
N ILE A 773 13.06 63.90 86.35
CA ILE A 773 11.86 63.48 87.10
C ILE A 773 12.05 63.70 88.61
N GLU A 774 13.28 63.54 89.12
CA GLU A 774 13.64 63.72 90.52
C GLU A 774 13.51 65.18 90.98
N THR A 775 13.52 66.14 90.05
CA THR A 775 13.39 67.57 90.34
C THR A 775 11.94 68.04 90.50
N ILE A 776 10.96 67.17 90.23
CA ILE A 776 9.53 67.45 90.37
C ILE A 776 9.09 67.07 91.80
N ASN A 777 8.49 68.00 92.54
CA ASN A 777 8.00 67.74 93.89
C ASN A 777 6.66 67.00 93.87
N PHE A 778 6.37 66.29 94.95
CA PHE A 778 5.08 65.63 95.13
C PHE A 778 3.94 66.67 95.21
N GLY A 779 2.87 66.44 94.46
CA GLY A 779 1.73 67.36 94.36
C GLY A 779 1.85 68.47 93.31
N ASP A 780 2.99 68.57 92.60
CA ASP A 780 3.13 69.50 91.48
C ASP A 780 2.21 69.07 90.33
N VAL A 781 1.49 70.05 89.76
CA VAL A 781 0.67 69.88 88.55
C VAL A 781 1.48 70.35 87.34
N LEU A 782 1.74 69.42 86.42
CA LEU A 782 2.54 69.63 85.22
C LEU A 782 1.66 69.51 83.97
N LYS A 783 2.00 70.27 82.93
CA LYS A 783 1.38 70.07 81.62
C LYS A 783 2.13 69.00 80.85
N GLY A 784 1.39 68.06 80.28
CA GLY A 784 1.92 67.01 79.44
C GLY A 784 1.06 66.83 78.19
N ARG A 785 1.70 66.41 77.11
CA ARG A 785 1.01 66.13 75.84
C ARG A 785 0.99 64.63 75.56
N VAL A 786 -0.20 64.08 75.30
CA VAL A 786 -0.41 62.65 75.09
C VAL A 786 0.31 62.20 73.82
N LEU A 787 1.32 61.35 73.98
CA LEU A 787 2.19 60.83 72.92
C LEU A 787 1.60 59.58 72.26
N ALA A 788 1.06 58.66 73.06
CA ALA A 788 0.49 57.40 72.59
C ALA A 788 -0.48 56.80 73.60
N LYS A 789 -1.37 55.92 73.12
CA LYS A 789 -2.39 55.22 73.92
C LYS A 789 -2.26 53.71 73.78
N HIS A 790 -2.36 52.99 74.89
CA HIS A 790 -2.51 51.53 74.93
C HIS A 790 -3.54 51.13 76.00
N PHE A 791 -4.75 50.75 75.56
CA PHE A 791 -5.92 50.53 76.43
C PHE A 791 -6.18 51.75 77.34
N ASN A 792 -6.17 51.55 78.66
CA ASN A 792 -6.38 52.62 79.67
C ASN A 792 -5.06 53.23 80.16
N SER A 793 -3.95 52.99 79.46
CA SER A 793 -2.64 53.57 79.77
C SER A 793 -2.16 54.47 78.65
N TYR A 794 -1.63 55.63 79.00
CA TYR A 794 -1.22 56.67 78.08
C TYR A 794 0.24 57.05 78.34
N ALA A 795 1.03 57.12 77.27
CA ALA A 795 2.33 57.79 77.30
C ALA A 795 2.11 59.28 77.15
N VAL A 796 2.69 60.06 78.06
CA VAL A 796 2.58 61.51 78.04
C VAL A 796 3.97 62.12 78.10
N LEU A 797 4.26 63.02 77.17
CA LEU A 797 5.50 63.79 77.18
C LEU A 797 5.30 65.04 78.04
N LEU A 798 6.00 65.12 79.16
CA LEU A 798 5.95 66.28 80.06
C LEU A 798 6.59 67.51 79.41
N GLU A 799 5.85 68.62 79.33
CA GLU A 799 6.34 69.86 78.74
C GLU A 799 7.44 70.48 79.61
N ASN A 800 8.40 71.16 78.97
CA ASN A 800 9.59 71.79 79.58
C ASN A 800 10.62 70.84 80.22
N ILE A 801 10.18 69.69 80.70
CA ILE A 801 11.03 68.64 81.30
C ILE A 801 11.49 67.66 80.22
N TRP A 802 10.62 67.39 79.23
CA TRP A 802 10.87 66.53 78.07
C TRP A 802 11.21 65.09 78.46
N VAL A 803 10.40 64.54 79.35
CA VAL A 803 10.47 63.15 79.78
C VAL A 803 9.13 62.50 79.50
N GLU A 804 9.18 61.25 79.04
CA GLU A 804 8.01 60.42 78.82
C GLU A 804 7.60 59.76 80.13
N VAL A 805 6.33 59.88 80.51
CA VAL A 805 5.77 59.21 81.68
C VAL A 805 4.51 58.44 81.30
N SER A 806 4.29 57.32 81.99
CA SER A 806 3.10 56.50 81.83
C SER A 806 2.04 56.93 82.84
N ILE A 807 0.82 57.21 82.38
CA ILE A 807 -0.34 57.45 83.23
C ILE A 807 -1.47 56.47 82.92
N LYS A 808 -2.40 56.31 83.86
CA LYS A 808 -3.70 55.67 83.62
C LYS A 808 -4.80 56.70 83.78
N SER A 809 -5.73 56.73 82.83
CA SER A 809 -6.91 57.60 82.90
C SER A 809 -8.19 56.80 82.73
N SER A 810 -9.25 57.27 83.39
CA SER A 810 -10.62 56.79 83.20
C SER A 810 -11.32 57.49 82.02
N ARG A 811 -10.77 58.62 81.55
CA ARG A 811 -11.24 59.38 80.38
C ARG A 811 -10.57 58.84 79.12
N ASP A 812 -11.29 58.92 78.00
CA ASP A 812 -10.73 58.53 76.71
C ASP A 812 -9.94 59.70 76.09
N LEU A 813 -8.63 59.74 76.36
CA LEU A 813 -7.73 60.77 75.81
C LEU A 813 -7.27 60.44 74.39
N ASN A 814 -7.14 61.44 73.52
CA ASN A 814 -6.61 61.29 72.17
C ASN A 814 -5.12 61.67 72.10
N VAL A 815 -4.41 61.11 71.13
CA VAL A 815 -3.02 61.51 70.85
C VAL A 815 -2.99 62.98 70.45
N GLY A 816 -2.10 63.76 71.07
CA GLY A 816 -1.99 65.20 70.87
C GLY A 816 -2.74 66.05 71.91
N ASP A 817 -3.62 65.46 72.72
CA ASP A 817 -4.31 66.20 73.79
C ASP A 817 -3.30 66.71 74.83
N THR A 818 -3.52 67.94 75.31
CA THR A 818 -2.73 68.52 76.40
C THR A 818 -3.50 68.39 77.69
N ILE A 819 -2.90 67.73 78.68
CA ILE A 819 -3.51 67.41 79.96
C ILE A 819 -2.66 67.92 81.11
N GLU A 820 -3.30 68.09 82.27
CA GLU A 820 -2.62 68.39 83.52
C GLU A 820 -2.41 67.10 84.31
N ILE A 821 -1.17 66.87 84.74
CA ILE A 821 -0.71 65.64 85.39
C ILE A 821 -0.17 66.00 86.76
N LEU A 822 -0.62 65.28 87.78
CA LEU A 822 -0.11 65.38 89.14
C LEU A 822 0.82 64.20 89.44
N LYS A 823 1.96 64.51 90.07
CA LYS A 823 2.89 63.49 90.57
C LYS A 823 2.39 62.94 91.92
N GLU A 824 1.92 61.70 91.90
CA GLU A 824 1.28 61.00 93.03
C GLU A 824 2.26 60.07 93.78
N SER A 825 3.44 59.78 93.25
CA SER A 825 4.52 59.14 94.00
C SER A 825 5.87 59.35 93.32
N SER A 826 6.94 58.74 93.84
CA SER A 826 8.27 58.78 93.21
C SER A 826 8.26 58.28 91.77
N SER A 827 7.30 57.43 91.38
CA SER A 827 7.24 56.78 90.07
C SER A 827 5.84 56.73 89.45
N SER A 828 4.82 57.34 90.06
CA SER A 828 3.44 57.37 89.52
C SER A 828 2.95 58.78 89.24
N PHE A 829 2.26 58.90 88.11
CA PHE A 829 1.67 60.11 87.60
C PHE A 829 0.20 59.83 87.27
N VAL A 830 -0.69 60.75 87.64
CA VAL A 830 -2.13 60.61 87.45
C VAL A 830 -2.68 61.89 86.80
N GLU A 831 -3.67 61.75 85.93
CA GLU A 831 -4.38 62.90 85.35
C GLU A 831 -5.14 63.65 86.46
N VAL A 832 -5.07 64.98 86.43
CA VAL A 832 -5.91 65.83 87.27
C VAL A 832 -7.29 65.95 86.63
N ASP A 833 -8.35 65.61 87.37
CA ASP A 833 -9.74 65.70 86.90
C ASP A 833 -10.15 67.11 86.44
#